data_AF-A0A947B9F0-F1
#
_entry.id   AF-A0A947B9F0-F1
#
_cell.length_a   1.000
_cell.length_b   1.000
_cell.length_c   1.000
_cell.angle_alpha   90.00
_cell.angle_beta   90.00
_cell.angle_gamma   90.00
#
_symmetry.space_group_name_H-M   'P 1'
#
loop_
_entity.id
_entity.type
_entity.pdbx_description
1 polymer ?
#
loop_
_entity_poly.entity_id
_entity_poly.type
_entity_poly.pdbx_seq_one_letter_code
_entity_poly.pdbx_strand_id
1 'polypeptide(L)'
;MSKPSDTGSRHVTVSGAPEGFDATLILHELESTSGPVVHVARDDKRMAAMRQALAFFAPDLPVVTFPGWDCLPYDRVSPNADISAARMATLAGLVHGMPKRFVLLTTLNAATQRMPARSVLREAAFTARVGDRVDEEALRQFLVRMGFVQAPTVTEPGDYAIRGGIIDIYPPGEGGPVRLDFFGDVLDGARRFDPATQRTTETLDMVELAPVSEVILDDAAITRFRQNYRLEFGAAGTDDPLYEAVSAGRKHAGIEHWLPFFHETLETLFDYLPDATFALDDQTSPQRLARWEAIEDQYDTRREAMTAKGRVDTVYKPAPPGLLYLDDDAWTAATSDHRLLYFNALPLPTGPGVIDAGGRIGRNFAPERQQESISLFDALAQHITTRRKSGQVIVASYSEGARERLQGLMEDQDLTGVDLIADFRDVPDGQGGVYLAVWALEHGFEGKAGLSVISEQDVLGDRLIRTPKKKRRAENFLTEAQTLSPGDLVVHVDHGVGRYHGLEVLDVMDAPHECLHLEYAEQSRLYLPVENIELLSRYGHDEGLLDKLGGGAWQAKKARLKERIREIADKLIRVAAERHLRKGAILTPPDGMWDAFSARFPYEETDDQLRAINDTLDDMASGTPMDRLICGDVGFGKTEVAMRAAFVAAMSGVQVAVIAPTTLLSRQHAKGFKDRFRGFPVEVRQLSRFVSSKRASDTRAGLADGSVDIVIGTHAVLAKQVKFKNLGLLIIDEEQHFGVNHKERLKQLRTDIHVLTLTATPIPRTLQLSLTGVRDLSIIGTPPVDRLAIRTYVSEFDTITIREALLREHYRGGQSFFVVPRISDLPEMEDWLRDQVPEVSFVVAHGQMAAGELDDRMNAFYDGKYDVLLATTIVESGLDIPTANTMIIHRADMFGLAQLYQIRGRVGRSKARAYAYLTTKPRARLTPQAEKRLRVLGSLDSLGAGFTLASQDLDIRGAGNLLGEEQSGHVKEVGYELYQSMLEEAIAKIKAGELEGLAASDDQWAPQINLGVPVLIPEKYVPDLDVRLGLYRRLSSLETKVELEGFAAELIDRFGKLPKEVNTLLLVVRIKGECKKAHIARLDTGPKGATIQFHNDKYPNPAGLVDFITDQRGLAKVKDNKIIVRRDWKKTKDRVQGAFAVARDLAAKAKTAEKA
;
A
#
# COMPACT_ATOMS: atom_id res chain seq x y z
N MET A 1 24.29 2.99 47.83
CA MET A 1 23.44 4.02 47.21
C MET A 1 23.71 5.36 47.87
N SER A 2 24.53 6.22 47.27
CA SER A 2 24.62 7.64 47.64
C SER A 2 23.64 8.40 46.75
N LYS A 3 22.64 9.06 47.35
CA LYS A 3 21.78 10.02 46.65
C LYS A 3 22.67 11.00 45.89
N PRO A 4 22.41 11.32 44.61
CA PRO A 4 22.93 12.55 44.03
C PRO A 4 22.44 13.66 44.94
N SER A 5 23.37 14.45 45.46
CA SER A 5 23.06 15.66 46.21
C SER A 5 22.04 16.47 45.44
N ASP A 6 21.00 16.92 46.15
CA ASP A 6 20.00 17.89 45.71
C ASP A 6 20.69 19.15 45.19
N THR A 7 21.12 19.12 43.92
CA THR A 7 21.65 20.29 43.22
C THR A 7 20.43 21.07 42.78
N GLY A 8 20.05 22.09 43.54
CA GLY A 8 18.94 23.01 43.25
C GLY A 8 19.08 23.83 41.94
N SER A 9 19.85 23.35 40.96
CA SER A 9 19.90 23.89 39.60
C SER A 9 18.73 23.32 38.80
N ARG A 10 17.85 24.19 38.31
CA ARG A 10 16.76 23.81 37.41
C ARG A 10 17.28 23.27 36.08
N HIS A 11 18.45 23.73 35.62
CA HIS A 11 19.07 23.29 34.37
C HIS A 11 20.32 22.46 34.67
N VAL A 12 20.40 21.24 34.15
CA VAL A 12 21.49 20.30 34.40
C VAL A 12 21.94 19.66 33.11
N THR A 13 23.24 19.72 32.82
CA THR A 13 23.86 18.90 31.77
C THR A 13 24.19 17.52 32.32
N VAL A 14 23.62 16.49 31.70
CA VAL A 14 23.81 15.09 32.04
C VAL A 14 24.74 14.46 30.99
N SER A 15 26.02 14.43 31.32
CA SER A 15 27.07 13.87 30.47
C SER A 15 27.21 12.35 30.66
N GLY A 16 27.85 11.66 29.72
CA GLY A 16 27.94 10.20 29.75
C GLY A 16 26.57 9.54 29.57
N ALA A 17 25.75 10.08 28.68
CA ALA A 17 24.40 9.62 28.37
C ALA A 17 24.31 9.12 26.91
N PRO A 18 25.02 8.03 26.54
CA PRO A 18 24.94 7.47 25.19
C PRO A 18 23.52 6.93 24.90
N GLU A 19 23.20 6.81 23.62
CA GLU A 19 21.89 6.33 23.17
C GLU A 19 21.61 4.91 23.68
N GLY A 20 20.37 4.66 24.09
CA GLY A 20 19.95 3.42 24.74
C GLY A 20 20.10 3.47 26.26
N PHE A 21 21.22 4.01 26.78
CA PHE A 21 21.41 4.21 28.22
C PHE A 21 20.59 5.37 28.76
N ASP A 22 20.48 6.43 27.97
CA ASP A 22 19.63 7.61 28.20
C ASP A 22 18.17 7.30 28.60
N ALA A 23 17.58 6.20 28.11
CA ALA A 23 16.27 5.73 28.54
C ALA A 23 16.22 5.46 30.05
N THR A 24 17.29 4.90 30.62
CA THR A 24 17.40 4.67 32.07
C THR A 24 17.46 5.98 32.87
N LEU A 25 17.97 7.05 32.25
CA LEU A 25 18.02 8.38 32.87
C LEU A 25 16.65 9.04 32.90
N ILE A 26 15.86 8.87 31.83
CA ILE A 26 14.45 9.29 31.79
C ILE A 26 13.64 8.54 32.84
N LEU A 27 13.83 7.22 32.96
CA LEU A 27 13.15 6.41 33.97
C LEU A 27 13.54 6.84 35.39
N HIS A 28 14.82 7.09 35.64
CA HIS A 28 15.30 7.59 36.93
C HIS A 28 14.70 8.96 37.29
N GLU A 29 14.58 9.86 36.31
CA GLU A 29 13.95 11.17 36.52
C GLU A 29 12.44 11.05 36.77
N LEU A 30 11.77 10.11 36.09
CA LEU A 30 10.36 9.82 36.32
C LEU A 30 10.11 9.23 37.72
N GLU A 31 11.06 8.44 38.25
CA GLU A 31 11.00 7.92 39.62
C GLU A 31 11.27 9.00 40.67
N SER A 32 12.15 9.95 40.37
CA SER A 32 12.56 11.02 41.29
C SER A 32 11.54 12.17 41.35
N THR A 33 10.68 12.30 40.35
CA THR A 33 9.67 13.36 40.25
C THR A 33 8.24 12.85 40.44
N SER A 34 7.33 13.76 40.77
CA SER A 34 5.89 13.47 40.89
C SER A 34 5.09 13.75 39.63
N GLY A 35 5.70 14.40 38.63
CA GLY A 35 5.10 14.80 37.37
C GLY A 35 5.60 13.96 36.18
N PRO A 36 5.14 14.26 34.95
CA PRO A 36 5.60 13.59 33.75
C PRO A 36 6.99 14.05 33.33
N VAL A 37 7.67 13.21 32.54
CA VAL A 37 8.94 13.54 31.90
C VAL A 37 8.72 13.65 30.40
N VAL A 38 9.17 14.74 29.79
CA VAL A 38 9.12 14.97 28.35
C VAL A 38 10.51 14.79 27.78
N HIS A 39 10.66 13.96 26.75
CA HIS A 39 11.91 13.88 26.00
C HIS A 39 11.76 14.53 24.63
N VAL A 40 12.57 15.55 24.38
CA VAL A 40 12.66 16.24 23.09
C VAL A 40 13.81 15.62 22.31
N ALA A 41 13.46 14.71 21.39
CA ALA A 41 14.41 14.11 20.47
C ALA A 41 14.77 15.09 19.35
N ARG A 42 15.98 14.97 18.80
CA ARG A 42 16.41 15.78 17.64
C ARG A 42 15.55 15.57 16.39
N ASP A 43 15.06 14.36 16.16
CA ASP A 43 14.26 13.99 14.99
C ASP A 43 13.33 12.79 15.26
N ASP A 44 12.49 12.43 14.28
CA ASP A 44 11.54 11.31 14.38
C ASP A 44 12.23 9.94 14.55
N LYS A 45 13.41 9.75 13.95
CA LYS A 45 14.17 8.48 14.02
C LYS A 45 14.62 8.25 15.45
N ARG A 46 15.19 9.28 16.05
CA ARG A 46 15.65 9.27 17.43
C ARG A 46 14.50 9.12 18.43
N MET A 47 13.37 9.80 18.18
CA MET A 47 12.15 9.64 18.99
C MET A 47 11.68 8.18 19.00
N ALA A 48 11.70 7.51 17.84
CA ALA A 48 11.34 6.09 17.73
C ALA A 48 12.34 5.17 18.46
N ALA A 49 13.65 5.44 18.35
CA ALA A 49 14.69 4.71 19.08
C ALA A 49 14.52 4.83 20.60
N MET A 50 14.21 6.03 21.10
CA MET A 50 13.91 6.24 22.52
C MET A 50 12.65 5.48 22.96
N ARG A 51 11.58 5.46 22.13
CA ARG A 51 10.37 4.66 22.42
C ARG A 51 10.70 3.18 22.57
N GLN A 52 11.54 2.63 21.70
CA GLN A 52 11.97 1.23 21.76
C GLN A 52 12.83 0.95 23.00
N ALA A 53 13.76 1.84 23.35
CA ALA A 53 14.58 1.70 24.55
C ALA A 53 13.72 1.75 25.83
N LEU A 54 12.76 2.68 25.92
CA LEU A 54 11.82 2.73 27.05
C LEU A 54 10.96 1.48 27.13
N ALA A 55 10.49 0.94 26.01
CA ALA A 55 9.73 -0.31 25.98
C ALA A 55 10.56 -1.52 26.45
N PHE A 56 11.87 -1.53 26.18
CA PHE A 56 12.78 -2.58 26.65
C PHE A 56 13.05 -2.50 28.16
N PHE A 57 13.21 -1.29 28.72
CA PHE A 57 13.47 -1.13 30.16
C PHE A 57 12.22 -1.12 31.03
N ALA A 58 11.09 -0.61 30.50
CA ALA A 58 9.84 -0.41 31.23
C ALA A 58 8.63 -0.61 30.30
N PRO A 59 8.30 -1.85 29.91
CA PRO A 59 7.24 -2.14 28.93
C PRO A 59 5.83 -1.72 29.39
N ASP A 60 5.58 -1.66 30.70
CA ASP A 60 4.29 -1.26 31.27
C ASP A 60 4.14 0.26 31.43
N LEU A 61 5.18 1.04 31.09
CA LEU A 61 5.17 2.50 31.22
C LEU A 61 4.26 3.12 30.15
N PRO A 62 3.32 4.01 30.53
CA PRO A 62 2.61 4.84 29.57
C PRO A 62 3.58 5.79 28.85
N VAL A 63 3.83 5.52 27.57
CA VAL A 63 4.64 6.36 26.68
C VAL A 63 3.75 6.91 25.58
N VAL A 64 3.68 8.24 25.49
CA VAL A 64 2.86 8.95 24.48
C VAL A 64 3.76 9.74 23.55
N THR A 65 3.41 9.82 22.27
CA THR A 65 4.22 10.49 21.25
C THR A 65 3.51 11.71 20.68
N PHE A 66 4.18 12.87 20.71
CA PHE A 66 3.73 14.10 20.06
C PHE A 66 4.64 14.41 18.86
N PRO A 67 4.29 13.96 17.64
CA PRO A 67 5.15 14.14 16.46
C PRO A 67 5.14 15.58 15.94
N GLY A 68 6.18 15.96 15.21
CA GLY A 68 6.20 17.23 14.46
C GLY A 68 5.43 17.11 13.15
N TRP A 69 5.03 18.25 12.57
CA TRP A 69 4.50 18.27 11.20
C TRP A 69 5.52 17.71 10.20
N ASP A 70 5.02 17.04 9.16
CA ASP A 70 5.84 16.45 8.11
C ASP A 70 5.97 17.28 6.83
N CYS A 71 5.35 18.46 6.82
CA CYS A 71 5.59 19.52 5.85
C CYS A 71 6.70 20.47 6.33
N LEU A 72 7.27 21.23 5.39
CA LEU A 72 8.22 22.29 5.72
C LEU A 72 7.47 23.54 6.22
N PRO A 73 8.12 24.43 6.99
CA PRO A 73 7.53 25.74 7.28
C PRO A 73 7.19 26.47 5.97
N TYR A 74 6.02 27.12 5.95
CA TYR A 74 5.53 27.87 4.78
C TYR A 74 5.30 27.06 3.50
N ASP A 75 5.00 25.77 3.65
CA ASP A 75 4.62 24.91 2.54
C ASP A 75 3.14 25.17 2.14
N ARG A 76 2.75 24.69 0.96
CA ARG A 76 1.34 24.68 0.49
C ARG A 76 0.63 23.37 0.76
N VAL A 77 1.29 22.48 1.49
CA VAL A 77 0.82 21.14 1.81
C VAL A 77 0.47 21.11 3.28
N SER A 78 -0.72 20.59 3.61
CA SER A 78 -1.09 20.29 4.99
C SER A 78 -0.26 19.11 5.53
N PRO A 79 -0.03 19.03 6.85
CA PRO A 79 0.53 17.83 7.45
C PRO A 79 -0.34 16.61 7.13
N ASN A 80 0.27 15.43 7.04
CA ASN A 80 -0.47 14.20 6.80
C ASN A 80 -1.58 14.00 7.85
N ALA A 81 -2.73 13.47 7.43
CA ALA A 81 -3.88 13.23 8.30
C ALA A 81 -3.51 12.38 9.52
N ASP A 82 -2.67 11.35 9.36
CA ASP A 82 -2.21 10.50 10.45
C ASP A 82 -1.38 11.27 11.50
N ILE A 83 -0.54 12.21 11.05
CA ILE A 83 0.28 13.04 11.95
C ILE A 83 -0.59 14.07 12.66
N SER A 84 -1.46 14.74 11.92
CA SER A 84 -2.43 15.68 12.49
C SER A 84 -3.31 14.98 13.54
N ALA A 85 -3.77 13.77 13.23
CA ALA A 85 -4.51 12.91 14.14
C ALA A 85 -3.70 12.55 15.39
N ALA A 86 -2.49 12.03 15.25
CA ALA A 86 -1.64 11.66 16.38
C ALA A 86 -1.36 12.85 17.32
N ARG A 87 -1.12 14.03 16.74
CA ARG A 87 -0.93 15.29 17.48
C ARG A 87 -2.20 15.65 18.24
N MET A 88 -3.34 15.72 17.56
CA MET A 88 -4.60 16.09 18.20
C MET A 88 -5.04 15.09 19.28
N ALA A 89 -4.83 13.79 19.07
CA ALA A 89 -5.09 12.77 20.08
C ALA A 89 -4.24 13.00 21.34
N THR A 90 -2.97 13.36 21.17
CA THR A 90 -2.09 13.70 22.29
C THR A 90 -2.54 14.96 23.02
N LEU A 91 -2.85 16.03 22.27
CA LEU A 91 -3.32 17.29 22.88
C LEU A 91 -4.65 17.11 23.63
N ALA A 92 -5.58 16.35 23.05
CA ALA A 92 -6.84 16.00 23.70
C ALA A 92 -6.59 15.19 24.98
N GLY A 93 -5.71 14.19 24.94
CA GLY A 93 -5.31 13.44 26.14
C GLY A 93 -4.74 14.35 27.23
N LEU A 94 -3.81 15.25 26.88
CA LEU A 94 -3.23 16.22 27.81
C LEU A 94 -4.28 17.15 28.44
N VAL A 95 -5.37 17.44 27.74
CA VAL A 95 -6.43 18.34 28.19
C VAL A 95 -7.48 17.64 29.04
N HIS A 96 -7.92 16.44 28.63
CA HIS A 96 -9.04 15.72 29.25
C HIS A 96 -8.60 14.72 30.33
N GLY A 97 -7.31 14.34 30.35
CA GLY A 97 -6.72 13.58 31.44
C GLY A 97 -5.68 12.58 30.96
N MET A 98 -4.49 12.66 31.54
CA MET A 98 -3.41 11.68 31.38
C MET A 98 -3.10 11.05 32.74
N PRO A 99 -2.54 9.83 32.79
CA PRO A 99 -2.02 9.28 34.03
C PRO A 99 -1.02 10.26 34.66
N LYS A 100 -0.93 10.31 36.00
CA LYS A 100 -0.02 11.26 36.68
C LYS A 100 1.46 11.06 36.32
N ARG A 101 1.82 9.82 35.95
CA ARG A 101 3.17 9.42 35.57
C ARG A 101 3.13 8.83 34.17
N PHE A 102 3.78 9.51 33.24
CA PHE A 102 3.98 9.07 31.86
C PHE A 102 5.23 9.73 31.30
N VAL A 103 5.72 9.17 30.20
CA VAL A 103 6.74 9.82 29.38
C VAL A 103 6.10 10.32 28.09
N LEU A 104 6.32 11.60 27.77
CA LEU A 104 5.95 12.15 26.46
C LEU A 104 7.21 12.26 25.61
N LEU A 105 7.20 11.59 24.47
CA LEU A 105 8.26 11.70 23.46
C LEU A 105 7.81 12.69 22.39
N THR A 106 8.67 13.64 22.07
CA THR A 106 8.42 14.61 21.00
C THR A 106 9.70 14.89 20.22
N THR A 107 9.59 15.69 19.15
CA THR A 107 10.73 16.13 18.37
C THR A 107 11.00 17.60 18.59
N LEU A 108 12.23 18.03 18.29
CA LEU A 108 12.61 19.44 18.31
C LEU A 108 11.66 20.28 17.46
N ASN A 109 11.26 19.78 16.29
CA ASN A 109 10.33 20.45 15.39
C ASN A 109 8.99 20.78 16.07
N ALA A 110 8.44 19.82 16.81
CA ALA A 110 7.18 19.99 17.55
C ALA A 110 7.33 20.88 18.79
N ALA A 111 8.45 20.75 19.52
CA ALA A 111 8.71 21.52 20.74
C ALA A 111 8.91 23.02 20.45
N THR A 112 9.44 23.38 19.27
CA THR A 112 9.60 24.79 18.84
C THR A 112 8.35 25.41 18.24
N GLN A 113 7.24 24.67 18.19
CA GLN A 113 6.02 25.09 17.49
C GLN A 113 4.90 25.39 18.50
N ARG A 114 4.20 26.49 18.29
CA ARG A 114 2.99 26.86 19.02
C ARG A 114 1.79 26.05 18.51
N MET A 115 0.84 25.78 19.40
CA MET A 115 -0.32 24.93 19.17
C MET A 115 -1.60 25.57 19.74
N PRO A 116 -2.81 25.09 19.38
CA PRO A 116 -4.05 25.63 19.92
C PRO A 116 -4.04 25.63 21.45
N ALA A 117 -4.62 26.65 22.08
CA ALA A 117 -4.69 26.72 23.55
C ALA A 117 -5.57 25.61 24.13
N ARG A 118 -5.24 25.14 25.35
CA ARG A 118 -6.02 24.12 26.07
C ARG A 118 -7.49 24.50 26.25
N SER A 119 -7.80 25.79 26.40
CA SER A 119 -9.17 26.29 26.51
C SER A 119 -10.00 25.95 25.26
N VAL A 120 -9.42 26.13 24.07
CA VAL A 120 -10.05 25.79 22.79
C VAL A 120 -10.34 24.29 22.72
N LEU A 121 -9.38 23.46 23.14
CA LEU A 121 -9.53 22.00 23.09
C LEU A 121 -10.53 21.45 24.11
N ARG A 122 -10.61 22.03 25.33
CA ARG A 122 -11.58 21.61 26.36
C ARG A 122 -13.02 21.70 25.88
N GLU A 123 -13.32 22.72 25.08
CA GLU A 123 -14.65 22.99 24.53
C GLU A 123 -14.90 22.22 23.22
N ALA A 124 -13.87 21.59 22.66
CA ALA A 124 -13.87 20.96 21.35
C ALA A 124 -13.93 19.42 21.39
N ALA A 125 -14.26 18.83 22.54
CA ALA A 125 -14.50 17.38 22.67
C ALA A 125 -15.99 17.04 22.72
N PHE A 126 -16.34 15.91 22.12
CA PHE A 126 -17.66 15.31 22.23
C PHE A 126 -17.57 14.01 23.03
N THR A 127 -18.49 13.80 23.96
CA THR A 127 -18.57 12.56 24.74
C THR A 127 -19.98 12.00 24.71
N ALA A 128 -20.11 10.68 24.59
CA ALA A 128 -21.38 9.97 24.67
C ALA A 128 -21.20 8.63 25.39
N ARG A 129 -22.12 8.29 26.29
CA ARG A 129 -22.17 6.98 26.96
C ARG A 129 -23.32 6.16 26.44
N VAL A 130 -23.13 4.85 26.39
CA VAL A 130 -24.19 3.91 26.04
C VAL A 130 -25.33 4.03 27.06
N GLY A 131 -26.55 4.19 26.55
CA GLY A 131 -27.77 4.44 27.32
C GLY A 131 -28.19 5.92 27.43
N ASP A 132 -27.31 6.86 27.09
CA ASP A 132 -27.62 8.29 27.12
C ASP A 132 -28.30 8.77 25.83
N ARG A 133 -29.01 9.90 25.92
CA ARG A 133 -29.56 10.59 24.75
C ARG A 133 -28.49 11.41 24.05
N VAL A 134 -28.46 11.32 22.73
CA VAL A 134 -27.53 12.04 21.86
C VAL A 134 -28.33 12.74 20.76
N ASP A 135 -28.08 14.03 20.57
CA ASP A 135 -28.59 14.78 19.43
C ASP A 135 -27.69 14.52 18.20
N GLU A 136 -28.21 13.75 17.26
CA GLU A 136 -27.50 13.37 16.02
C GLU A 136 -27.10 14.59 15.18
N GLU A 137 -27.96 15.61 15.07
CA GLU A 137 -27.68 16.79 14.26
C GLU A 137 -26.58 17.64 14.90
N ALA A 138 -26.60 17.76 16.24
CA ALA A 138 -25.53 18.41 16.98
C ALA A 138 -24.18 17.66 16.84
N LEU A 139 -24.19 16.33 16.89
CA LEU A 139 -23.00 15.50 16.65
C LEU A 139 -22.47 15.69 15.23
N ARG A 140 -23.34 15.73 14.22
CA ARG A 140 -22.92 15.97 12.82
C ARG A 140 -22.27 17.35 12.66
N GLN A 141 -22.88 18.38 13.22
CA GLN A 141 -22.31 19.74 13.20
C GLN A 141 -20.98 19.79 13.94
N PHE A 142 -20.86 19.07 15.07
CA PHE A 142 -19.59 18.91 15.78
C PHE A 142 -18.52 18.28 14.88
N LEU A 143 -18.81 17.15 14.23
CA LEU A 143 -17.86 16.45 13.35
C LEU A 143 -17.34 17.36 12.23
N VAL A 144 -18.23 18.06 11.54
CA VAL A 144 -17.85 19.00 10.46
C VAL A 144 -16.97 20.13 11.01
N ARG A 145 -17.37 20.74 12.12
CA ARG A 145 -16.62 21.84 12.77
C ARG A 145 -15.22 21.38 13.22
N MET A 146 -15.12 20.15 13.70
CA MET A 146 -13.89 19.52 14.16
C MET A 146 -12.97 19.02 13.03
N GLY A 147 -13.44 19.13 11.78
CA GLY A 147 -12.66 18.85 10.59
C GLY A 147 -12.82 17.44 10.03
N PHE A 148 -13.80 16.67 10.49
CA PHE A 148 -14.12 15.37 9.92
C PHE A 148 -14.77 15.51 8.55
N VAL A 149 -14.49 14.56 7.67
CA VAL A 149 -15.02 14.53 6.29
C VAL A 149 -16.09 13.45 6.19
N GLN A 150 -17.24 13.81 5.63
CA GLN A 150 -18.31 12.84 5.39
C GLN A 150 -17.92 11.96 4.21
N ALA A 151 -17.80 10.66 4.44
CA ALA A 151 -17.46 9.65 3.44
C ALA A 151 -18.58 8.60 3.32
N PRO A 152 -18.69 7.90 2.18
CA PRO A 152 -19.60 6.76 2.06
C PRO A 152 -19.25 5.60 3.01
N THR A 153 -17.96 5.35 3.18
CA THR A 153 -17.41 4.33 4.07
C THR A 153 -16.20 4.91 4.80
N VAL A 154 -16.08 4.62 6.09
CA VAL A 154 -15.02 5.12 6.94
C VAL A 154 -13.78 4.25 6.77
N THR A 155 -12.71 4.84 6.23
CA THR A 155 -11.48 4.11 5.89
C THR A 155 -10.23 4.71 6.54
N GLU A 156 -10.20 6.02 6.73
CA GLU A 156 -9.05 6.78 7.22
C GLU A 156 -9.42 7.64 8.44
N PRO A 157 -8.46 7.96 9.33
CA PRO A 157 -8.70 8.90 10.43
C PRO A 157 -9.24 10.24 9.93
N GLY A 158 -10.32 10.71 10.55
CA GLY A 158 -11.04 11.91 10.10
C GLY A 158 -12.26 11.64 9.22
N ASP A 159 -12.49 10.42 8.77
CA ASP A 159 -13.73 10.05 8.09
C ASP A 159 -14.90 9.88 9.07
N TYR A 160 -16.11 10.20 8.62
CA TYR A 160 -17.34 9.71 9.23
C TYR A 160 -18.40 9.34 8.18
N ALA A 161 -19.27 8.40 8.52
CA ALA A 161 -20.37 7.96 7.66
C ALA A 161 -21.65 7.78 8.49
N ILE A 162 -22.79 8.18 7.94
CA ILE A 162 -24.11 8.05 8.58
C ILE A 162 -24.94 7.05 7.76
N ARG A 163 -25.49 6.03 8.42
CA ARG A 163 -26.21 4.90 7.80
C ARG A 163 -27.43 4.50 8.64
N GLY A 164 -28.56 5.15 8.41
CA GLY A 164 -29.77 4.90 9.19
C GLY A 164 -29.55 5.26 10.66
N GLY A 165 -29.71 4.30 11.57
CA GLY A 165 -29.45 4.50 13.01
C GLY A 165 -27.98 4.35 13.41
N ILE A 166 -27.05 4.23 12.46
CA ILE A 166 -25.64 4.00 12.76
C ILE A 166 -24.78 5.17 12.28
N ILE A 167 -23.81 5.58 13.10
CA ILE A 167 -22.80 6.57 12.75
C ILE A 167 -21.41 5.95 12.95
N ASP A 168 -20.68 5.75 11.86
CA ASP A 168 -19.28 5.34 11.88
C ASP A 168 -18.40 6.59 11.89
N ILE A 169 -17.38 6.61 12.72
CA ILE A 169 -16.46 7.74 12.90
C ILE A 169 -15.06 7.18 13.10
N TYR A 170 -14.06 7.72 12.40
CA TYR A 170 -12.66 7.39 12.66
C TYR A 170 -12.00 8.52 13.44
N PRO A 171 -12.05 8.50 14.79
CA PRO A 171 -11.39 9.51 15.59
C PRO A 171 -9.86 9.42 15.44
N PRO A 172 -9.17 10.54 15.68
CA PRO A 172 -7.73 10.56 15.64
C PRO A 172 -7.14 9.76 16.82
N GLY A 173 -6.04 9.01 16.59
CA GLY A 173 -5.29 8.28 17.64
C GLY A 173 -5.23 6.76 17.46
N GLU A 174 -4.66 6.06 18.45
CA GLU A 174 -4.38 4.61 18.38
C GLU A 174 -5.62 3.72 18.59
N GLY A 175 -6.76 4.29 18.99
CA GLY A 175 -7.98 3.52 19.27
C GLY A 175 -8.64 2.91 18.03
N GLY A 176 -8.44 3.47 16.84
CA GLY A 176 -9.15 3.04 15.63
C GLY A 176 -10.61 3.52 15.56
N PRO A 177 -11.34 3.16 14.49
CA PRO A 177 -12.66 3.72 14.22
C PRO A 177 -13.74 3.12 15.11
N VAL A 178 -14.76 3.93 15.39
CA VAL A 178 -15.89 3.63 16.26
C VAL A 178 -17.21 3.68 15.50
N ARG A 179 -18.11 2.76 15.83
CA ARG A 179 -19.48 2.64 15.34
C ARG A 179 -20.42 2.95 16.49
N LEU A 180 -21.26 3.96 16.32
CA LEU A 180 -22.33 4.34 17.24
C LEU A 180 -23.66 3.79 16.70
N ASP A 181 -24.37 3.00 17.49
CA ASP A 181 -25.66 2.41 17.16
C ASP A 181 -26.76 3.12 17.98
N PHE A 182 -27.72 3.75 17.29
CA PHE A 182 -28.77 4.57 17.87
C PHE A 182 -30.13 3.89 17.76
N PHE A 183 -30.88 3.92 18.86
CA PHE A 183 -32.30 3.61 18.90
C PHE A 183 -33.10 4.88 19.15
N GLY A 184 -33.54 5.55 18.07
CA GLY A 184 -34.12 6.88 18.17
C GLY A 184 -33.05 7.92 18.50
N ASP A 185 -33.21 8.63 19.62
CA ASP A 185 -32.25 9.60 20.14
C ASP A 185 -31.32 9.01 21.23
N VAL A 186 -31.38 7.70 21.49
CA VAL A 186 -30.59 7.03 22.54
C VAL A 186 -29.45 6.23 21.91
N LEU A 187 -28.24 6.36 22.44
CA LEU A 187 -27.10 5.54 22.05
C LEU A 187 -27.27 4.12 22.63
N ASP A 188 -27.68 3.16 21.82
CA ASP A 188 -27.94 1.77 22.21
C ASP A 188 -26.64 0.96 22.33
N GLY A 189 -25.62 1.30 21.52
CA GLY A 189 -24.31 0.66 21.61
C GLY A 189 -23.19 1.47 20.96
N ALA A 190 -21.98 1.26 21.44
CA ALA A 190 -20.76 1.78 20.81
C ALA A 190 -19.74 0.66 20.63
N ARG A 191 -19.05 0.62 19.50
CA ARG A 191 -18.15 -0.49 19.13
C ARG A 191 -16.95 0.02 18.36
N ARG A 192 -15.76 -0.58 18.55
CA ARG A 192 -14.66 -0.43 17.60
C ARG A 192 -14.85 -1.37 16.42
N PHE A 193 -14.35 -0.98 15.25
CA PHE A 193 -14.36 -1.86 14.08
C PHE A 193 -13.03 -1.79 13.31
N ASP A 194 -12.78 -2.78 12.45
CA ASP A 194 -11.63 -2.79 11.56
C ASP A 194 -11.98 -2.04 10.26
N PRO A 195 -11.24 -0.99 9.86
CA PRO A 195 -11.59 -0.14 8.70
C PRO A 195 -11.48 -0.86 7.34
N ALA A 196 -10.77 -1.99 7.26
CA ALA A 196 -10.66 -2.75 6.02
C ALA A 196 -11.79 -3.78 5.87
N THR A 197 -12.16 -4.44 6.97
CA THR A 197 -13.24 -5.44 6.94
C THR A 197 -14.61 -4.86 7.26
N GLN A 198 -14.65 -3.64 7.81
CA GLN A 198 -15.84 -2.95 8.32
C GLN A 198 -16.59 -3.71 9.43
N ARG A 199 -15.89 -4.65 10.10
CA ARG A 199 -16.45 -5.52 11.15
C ARG A 199 -16.06 -5.09 12.54
N THR A 200 -17.00 -5.25 13.48
CA THR A 200 -16.79 -5.00 14.91
C THR A 200 -15.63 -5.82 15.45
N THR A 201 -14.79 -5.19 16.28
CA THR A 201 -13.67 -5.80 16.99
C THR A 201 -13.88 -5.82 18.50
N GLU A 202 -14.42 -4.73 19.07
CA GLU A 202 -14.55 -4.53 20.51
C GLU A 202 -15.81 -3.70 20.84
N THR A 203 -16.42 -3.91 22.00
CA THR A 203 -17.54 -3.10 22.51
C THR A 203 -17.05 -1.99 23.45
N LEU A 204 -17.67 -0.82 23.39
CA LEU A 204 -17.34 0.35 24.21
C LEU A 204 -18.55 0.79 25.04
N ASP A 205 -18.31 1.20 26.29
CA ASP A 205 -19.34 1.80 27.16
C ASP A 205 -19.45 3.32 26.99
N MET A 206 -18.40 3.94 26.44
CA MET A 206 -18.27 5.38 26.26
C MET A 206 -17.42 5.68 25.03
N VAL A 207 -17.78 6.75 24.31
CA VAL A 207 -17.01 7.28 23.18
C VAL A 207 -16.65 8.73 23.45
N GLU A 208 -15.40 9.06 23.20
CA GLU A 208 -14.88 10.43 23.23
C GLU A 208 -14.28 10.75 21.86
N LEU A 209 -14.67 11.89 21.29
CA LEU A 209 -14.22 12.35 19.99
C LEU A 209 -13.44 13.65 20.16
N ALA A 210 -12.19 13.62 19.73
CA ALA A 210 -11.31 14.77 19.66
C ALA A 210 -11.33 15.41 18.26
N PRO A 211 -10.93 16.69 18.13
CA PRO A 211 -10.78 17.32 16.82
C PRO A 211 -9.69 16.61 16.00
N VAL A 212 -9.85 16.58 14.69
CA VAL A 212 -8.87 15.93 13.77
C VAL A 212 -7.87 16.93 13.17
N SER A 213 -8.01 18.22 13.51
CA SER A 213 -7.20 19.30 12.97
C SER A 213 -6.95 20.37 14.01
N GLU A 214 -5.75 20.94 13.99
CA GLU A 214 -5.37 22.08 14.82
C GLU A 214 -6.11 23.37 14.39
N VAL A 215 -6.66 23.41 13.18
CA VAL A 215 -7.49 24.51 12.66
C VAL A 215 -8.97 24.13 12.76
N ILE A 216 -9.65 24.72 13.74
CA ILE A 216 -11.11 24.58 13.93
C ILE A 216 -11.78 25.73 13.18
N LEU A 217 -12.55 25.41 12.12
CA LEU A 217 -13.21 26.40 11.28
C LEU A 217 -14.64 26.67 11.76
N ASP A 218 -14.77 27.44 12.84
CA ASP A 218 -16.05 28.01 13.26
C ASP A 218 -16.19 29.48 12.81
N ASP A 219 -17.37 30.06 12.97
CA ASP A 219 -17.66 31.43 12.53
C ASP A 219 -16.73 32.47 13.20
N ALA A 220 -16.32 32.23 14.44
CA ALA A 220 -15.42 33.10 15.18
C ALA A 220 -14.00 33.02 14.62
N ALA A 221 -13.49 31.82 14.35
CA ALA A 221 -12.18 31.56 13.75
C ALA A 221 -12.12 32.10 12.32
N ILE A 222 -13.16 31.94 11.50
CA ILE A 222 -13.24 32.51 10.16
C ILE A 222 -13.21 34.04 10.23
N THR A 223 -13.96 34.64 11.16
CA THR A 223 -13.96 36.09 11.35
C THR A 223 -12.60 36.60 11.79
N ARG A 224 -11.96 35.94 12.77
CA ARG A 224 -10.62 36.26 13.27
C ARG A 224 -9.58 36.16 12.17
N PHE A 225 -9.61 35.06 11.40
CA PHE A 225 -8.73 34.87 10.25
C PHE A 225 -8.86 36.04 9.26
N ARG A 226 -10.09 36.38 8.86
CA ARG A 226 -10.32 37.46 7.89
C ARG A 226 -9.83 38.82 8.39
N GLN A 227 -9.98 39.09 9.69
CA GLN A 227 -9.49 40.32 10.30
C GLN A 227 -7.95 40.35 10.32
N ASN A 228 -7.32 39.34 10.89
CA ASN A 228 -5.86 39.25 11.02
C ASN A 228 -5.17 39.23 9.65
N TYR A 229 -5.72 38.48 8.70
CA TYR A 229 -5.19 38.42 7.34
C TYR A 229 -5.25 39.77 6.61
N ARG A 230 -6.30 40.56 6.84
CA ARG A 230 -6.43 41.92 6.27
C ARG A 230 -5.55 42.94 6.97
N LEU A 231 -5.33 42.79 8.28
CA LEU A 231 -4.41 43.63 9.04
C LEU A 231 -2.96 43.43 8.54
N GLU A 232 -2.57 42.18 8.32
CA GLU A 232 -1.22 41.83 7.87
C GLU A 232 -0.98 42.18 6.39
N PHE A 233 -1.91 41.83 5.50
CA PHE A 233 -1.69 41.89 4.05
C PHE A 233 -2.53 42.94 3.30
N GLY A 234 -3.38 43.70 3.99
CA GLY A 234 -4.31 44.65 3.37
C GLY A 234 -5.57 44.02 2.77
N ALA A 235 -6.31 44.77 1.94
CA ALA A 235 -7.54 44.27 1.32
C ALA A 235 -7.25 43.06 0.42
N ALA A 236 -7.84 41.91 0.75
CA ALA A 236 -7.76 40.73 -0.10
C ALA A 236 -8.46 41.00 -1.44
N GLY A 237 -7.71 40.94 -2.54
CA GLY A 237 -8.28 40.96 -3.90
C GLY A 237 -8.99 39.64 -4.24
N THR A 238 -9.67 39.60 -5.38
CA THR A 238 -10.36 38.40 -5.94
C THR A 238 -9.41 37.31 -6.45
N ASP A 239 -8.17 37.29 -5.98
CA ASP A 239 -7.05 36.53 -6.55
C ASP A 239 -6.28 35.76 -5.45
N ASP A 240 -6.94 35.53 -4.30
CA ASP A 240 -6.40 34.91 -3.08
C ASP A 240 -7.21 33.65 -2.69
N PRO A 241 -6.82 32.47 -3.22
CA PRO A 241 -7.59 31.23 -3.05
C PRO A 241 -7.74 30.77 -1.60
N LEU A 242 -6.74 31.03 -0.75
CA LEU A 242 -6.80 30.72 0.67
C LEU A 242 -7.88 31.56 1.35
N TYR A 243 -7.83 32.88 1.16
CA TYR A 243 -8.78 33.80 1.76
C TYR A 243 -10.23 33.50 1.30
N GLU A 244 -10.43 33.18 0.03
CA GLU A 244 -11.73 32.78 -0.52
C GLU A 244 -12.24 31.45 0.06
N ALA A 245 -11.37 30.44 0.14
CA ALA A 245 -11.73 29.13 0.69
C ALA A 245 -12.16 29.25 2.15
N VAL A 246 -11.35 29.92 2.99
CA VAL A 246 -11.63 30.11 4.42
C VAL A 246 -12.88 30.96 4.63
N SER A 247 -13.07 32.03 3.84
CA SER A 247 -14.28 32.85 3.91
C SER A 247 -15.55 32.08 3.56
N ALA A 248 -15.44 31.01 2.78
CA ALA A 248 -16.53 30.09 2.44
C ALA A 248 -16.65 28.90 3.43
N GLY A 249 -15.90 28.91 4.55
CA GLY A 249 -15.89 27.82 5.53
C GLY A 249 -15.24 26.53 5.01
N ARG A 250 -14.40 26.62 3.97
CA ARG A 250 -13.72 25.46 3.38
C ARG A 250 -12.24 25.46 3.76
N LYS A 251 -11.71 24.27 4.07
CA LYS A 251 -10.27 24.08 4.26
C LYS A 251 -9.52 24.27 2.94
N HIS A 252 -8.29 24.76 3.05
CA HIS A 252 -7.34 24.89 1.95
C HIS A 252 -6.07 24.11 2.32
N ALA A 253 -5.37 23.55 1.34
CA ALA A 253 -4.13 22.83 1.60
C ALA A 253 -3.07 23.79 2.18
N GLY A 254 -2.38 23.37 3.24
CA GLY A 254 -1.38 24.17 3.96
C GLY A 254 -1.97 25.23 4.90
N ILE A 255 -3.29 25.27 5.10
CA ILE A 255 -3.98 26.25 5.99
C ILE A 255 -3.37 26.33 7.39
N GLU A 256 -2.78 25.23 7.86
CA GLU A 256 -2.12 25.10 9.15
C GLU A 256 -0.97 26.11 9.34
N HIS A 257 -0.30 26.56 8.28
CA HIS A 257 0.75 27.58 8.38
C HIS A 257 0.22 28.98 8.76
N TRP A 258 -1.10 29.18 8.74
CA TRP A 258 -1.79 30.38 9.23
C TRP A 258 -2.51 30.14 10.56
N LEU A 259 -2.20 29.06 11.27
CA LEU A 259 -2.78 28.73 12.59
C LEU A 259 -2.91 29.95 13.54
N PRO A 260 -1.92 30.86 13.66
CA PRO A 260 -2.04 32.03 14.54
C PRO A 260 -3.17 33.01 14.17
N PHE A 261 -3.67 32.95 12.94
CA PHE A 261 -4.78 33.82 12.51
C PHE A 261 -6.15 33.25 12.89
N PHE A 262 -6.24 31.96 13.17
CA PHE A 262 -7.50 31.30 13.56
C PHE A 262 -7.74 31.34 15.07
N HIS A 263 -6.69 31.43 15.88
CA HIS A 263 -6.78 31.37 17.34
C HIS A 263 -6.52 32.73 17.99
N GLU A 264 -7.15 33.00 19.13
CA GLU A 264 -6.89 34.22 19.90
C GLU A 264 -5.54 34.16 20.61
N THR A 265 -5.23 32.99 21.15
CA THR A 265 -3.98 32.68 21.81
C THR A 265 -3.51 31.30 21.36
N LEU A 266 -2.19 31.16 21.21
CA LEU A 266 -1.54 29.87 21.02
C LEU A 266 -0.64 29.61 22.23
N GLU A 267 -0.59 28.36 22.65
CA GLU A 267 0.25 27.86 23.73
C GLU A 267 1.42 27.02 23.15
N THR A 268 2.40 26.70 23.98
CA THR A 268 3.52 25.81 23.66
C THR A 268 3.36 24.48 24.41
N LEU A 269 4.16 23.47 24.06
CA LEU A 269 4.17 22.21 24.82
C LEU A 269 4.55 22.43 26.30
N PHE A 270 5.38 23.43 26.58
CA PHE A 270 5.78 23.84 27.93
C PHE A 270 4.58 24.35 28.75
N ASP A 271 3.72 25.18 28.13
CA ASP A 271 2.49 25.66 28.75
C ASP A 271 1.51 24.52 29.08
N TYR A 272 1.43 23.51 28.21
CA TYR A 272 0.59 22.32 28.41
C TYR A 272 1.04 21.48 29.61
N LEU A 273 2.34 21.49 29.93
CA LEU A 273 2.98 20.63 30.92
C LEU A 273 3.84 21.43 31.92
N PRO A 274 3.24 22.31 32.74
CA PRO A 274 3.96 23.24 33.61
C PRO A 274 4.86 22.53 34.65
N ASP A 275 4.42 21.37 35.16
CA ASP A 275 5.12 20.62 36.20
C ASP A 275 6.06 19.53 35.65
N ALA A 276 6.27 19.47 34.32
CA ALA A 276 7.08 18.44 33.70
C ALA A 276 8.58 18.77 33.71
N THR A 277 9.39 17.70 33.77
CA THR A 277 10.82 17.79 33.48
C THR A 277 11.06 17.54 32.00
N PHE A 278 11.85 18.38 31.36
CA PHE A 278 12.19 18.25 29.94
C PHE A 278 13.63 17.76 29.77
N ALA A 279 13.78 16.56 29.21
CA ALA A 279 15.06 16.00 28.77
C ALA A 279 15.28 16.34 27.29
N LEU A 280 16.32 17.10 27.00
CA LEU A 280 16.73 17.49 25.66
C LEU A 280 17.86 16.58 25.20
N ASP A 281 17.72 16.04 23.99
CA ASP A 281 18.73 15.18 23.39
C ASP A 281 20.05 15.94 23.10
N ASP A 282 21.13 15.20 22.83
CA ASP A 282 22.41 15.82 22.47
C ASP A 282 22.27 16.70 21.20
N GLN A 283 23.03 17.79 21.14
CA GLN A 283 23.03 18.78 20.06
C GLN A 283 21.68 19.50 19.82
N THR A 284 20.73 19.46 20.76
CA THR A 284 19.44 20.15 20.61
C THR A 284 19.59 21.66 20.37
N SER A 285 20.47 22.35 21.09
CA SER A 285 20.66 23.81 20.97
C SER A 285 21.14 24.26 19.58
N PRO A 286 22.26 23.76 19.01
CA PRO A 286 22.69 24.18 17.68
C PRO A 286 21.68 23.83 16.58
N GLN A 287 20.99 22.68 16.69
CA GLN A 287 19.95 22.31 15.71
C GLN A 287 18.73 23.23 15.78
N ARG A 288 18.35 23.69 16.98
CA ARG A 288 17.24 24.64 17.17
C ARG A 288 17.55 25.98 16.52
N LEU A 289 18.76 26.50 16.73
CA LEU A 289 19.20 27.77 16.13
C LEU A 289 19.20 27.69 14.60
N ALA A 290 19.82 26.64 14.04
CA ALA A 290 19.81 26.40 12.59
C ALA A 290 18.39 26.26 12.01
N ARG A 291 17.47 25.65 12.78
CA ARG A 291 16.06 25.55 12.39
C ARG A 291 15.37 26.91 12.34
N TRP A 292 15.62 27.79 13.31
CA TRP A 292 15.05 29.14 13.31
C TRP A 292 15.56 29.96 12.13
N GLU A 293 16.86 29.93 11.85
CA GLU A 293 17.46 30.58 10.67
C GLU A 293 16.79 30.11 9.38
N ALA A 294 16.59 28.79 9.21
CA ALA A 294 15.90 28.25 8.04
C ALA A 294 14.43 28.72 7.93
N ILE A 295 13.72 28.88 9.06
CA ILE A 295 12.33 29.39 9.08
C ILE A 295 12.28 30.86 8.66
N GLU A 296 13.20 31.69 9.17
CA GLU A 296 13.30 33.10 8.79
C GLU A 296 13.64 33.25 7.30
N ASP A 297 14.61 32.50 6.80
CA ASP A 297 14.99 32.50 5.38
C ASP A 297 13.79 32.14 4.48
N GLN A 298 13.00 31.13 4.86
CA GLN A 298 11.79 30.75 4.14
C GLN A 298 10.72 31.84 4.17
N TYR A 299 10.50 32.47 5.33
CA TYR A 299 9.58 33.59 5.47
C TYR A 299 10.00 34.77 4.57
N ASP A 300 11.27 35.17 4.62
CA ASP A 300 11.80 36.29 3.86
C ASP A 300 11.74 36.01 2.36
N THR A 301 12.10 34.80 1.93
CA THR A 301 11.96 34.36 0.53
C THR A 301 10.53 34.48 0.03
N ARG A 302 9.54 34.03 0.83
CA ARG A 302 8.11 34.14 0.50
C ARG A 302 7.66 35.59 0.46
N ARG A 303 8.12 36.44 1.37
CA ARG A 303 7.80 37.86 1.44
C ARG A 303 8.38 38.65 0.27
N GLU A 304 9.64 38.39 -0.09
CA GLU A 304 10.27 38.99 -1.28
C GLU A 304 9.55 38.55 -2.54
N ALA A 305 9.26 37.25 -2.66
CA ALA A 305 8.49 36.71 -3.76
C ALA A 305 7.13 37.37 -3.88
N MET A 306 6.46 37.80 -2.79
CA MET A 306 5.20 38.56 -2.86
C MET A 306 5.30 39.88 -3.62
N THR A 307 6.49 40.44 -3.84
CA THR A 307 6.70 41.74 -4.51
C THR A 307 7.30 41.65 -5.93
N ALA A 308 7.84 40.49 -6.32
CA ALA A 308 8.48 40.28 -7.64
C ALA A 308 7.51 40.37 -8.83
N LYS A 309 7.91 40.97 -9.97
CA LYS A 309 7.10 41.05 -11.21
C LYS A 309 7.39 39.86 -12.14
N GLY A 310 6.37 39.32 -12.83
CA GLY A 310 6.53 38.29 -13.88
C GLY A 310 6.36 36.82 -13.45
N ARG A 311 5.56 36.55 -12.41
CA ARG A 311 5.43 35.22 -11.81
C ARG A 311 4.60 34.25 -12.64
N VAL A 312 4.98 32.98 -12.57
CA VAL A 312 4.25 31.84 -13.14
C VAL A 312 3.31 31.19 -12.11
N ASP A 313 3.54 31.43 -10.81
CA ASP A 313 2.84 30.81 -9.68
C ASP A 313 1.86 31.74 -8.93
N THR A 314 1.01 31.15 -8.10
CA THR A 314 0.01 31.85 -7.26
C THR A 314 0.72 32.58 -6.11
N VAL A 315 0.22 33.72 -5.63
CA VAL A 315 0.89 34.44 -4.53
C VAL A 315 0.68 33.71 -3.19
N TYR A 316 1.77 33.36 -2.50
CA TYR A 316 1.74 32.86 -1.12
C TYR A 316 1.98 34.03 -0.16
N LYS A 317 1.10 34.23 0.83
CA LYS A 317 1.21 35.31 1.82
C LYS A 317 1.61 34.75 3.19
N PRO A 318 2.91 34.76 3.56
CA PRO A 318 3.39 34.07 4.75
C PRO A 318 3.03 34.82 6.03
N ALA A 319 2.54 34.13 7.05
CA ALA A 319 2.38 34.69 8.39
C ALA A 319 3.76 34.94 9.05
N PRO A 320 3.95 36.00 9.85
CA PRO A 320 5.22 36.24 10.55
C PRO A 320 5.66 35.03 11.39
N PRO A 321 6.96 34.63 11.34
CA PRO A 321 7.44 33.37 11.91
C PRO A 321 7.28 33.28 13.42
N GLY A 322 7.54 34.37 14.15
CA GLY A 322 7.41 34.43 15.61
C GLY A 322 5.98 34.20 16.15
N LEU A 323 4.96 34.27 15.29
CA LEU A 323 3.58 33.96 15.68
C LEU A 323 3.31 32.45 15.81
N LEU A 324 4.08 31.61 15.10
CA LEU A 324 3.88 30.14 15.09
C LEU A 324 5.08 29.38 15.66
N TYR A 325 6.30 29.90 15.49
CA TYR A 325 7.53 29.25 15.94
C TYR A 325 8.21 30.07 17.03
N LEU A 326 8.93 29.39 17.91
CA LEU A 326 9.71 30.01 18.97
C LEU A 326 11.10 30.39 18.46
N ASP A 327 11.45 31.67 18.57
CA ASP A 327 12.82 32.16 18.45
C ASP A 327 13.64 31.83 19.72
N ASP A 328 14.88 32.31 19.80
CA ASP A 328 15.76 32.01 20.92
C ASP A 328 15.28 32.58 22.26
N ASP A 329 14.78 33.82 22.23
CA ASP A 329 14.27 34.51 23.40
C ASP A 329 12.97 33.87 23.90
N ALA A 330 12.05 33.54 22.99
CA ALA A 330 10.78 32.89 23.32
C ALA A 330 10.98 31.46 23.84
N TRP A 331 11.94 30.71 23.31
CA TRP A 331 12.32 29.41 23.84
C TRP A 331 12.86 29.54 25.28
N THR A 332 13.75 30.49 25.50
CA THR A 332 14.32 30.74 26.83
C THR A 332 13.24 31.13 27.83
N ALA A 333 12.31 32.01 27.43
CA ALA A 333 11.16 32.37 28.26
C ALA A 333 10.28 31.15 28.58
N ALA A 334 9.91 30.35 27.58
CA ALA A 334 9.05 29.18 27.73
C ALA A 334 9.66 28.07 28.58
N THR A 335 11.00 27.98 28.66
CA THR A 335 11.70 26.91 29.38
C THR A 335 12.24 27.32 30.76
N SER A 336 12.30 28.62 31.05
CA SER A 336 12.96 29.17 32.26
C SER A 336 12.41 28.66 33.61
N ASP A 337 11.12 28.35 33.69
CA ASP A 337 10.48 27.83 34.90
C ASP A 337 10.49 26.30 35.02
N HIS A 338 10.99 25.61 33.99
CA HIS A 338 11.03 24.16 33.95
C HIS A 338 12.37 23.59 34.44
N ARG A 339 12.33 22.33 34.83
CA ARG A 339 13.54 21.53 35.02
C ARG A 339 14.00 21.00 33.67
N LEU A 340 15.24 21.31 33.28
CA LEU A 340 15.83 20.92 32.00
C LEU A 340 17.03 20.00 32.22
N LEU A 341 17.02 18.86 31.53
CA LEU A 341 18.16 17.93 31.46
C LEU A 341 18.74 17.95 30.05
N TYR A 342 19.98 18.40 29.89
CA TYR A 342 20.67 18.39 28.60
C TYR A 342 21.54 17.14 28.51
N PHE A 343 21.16 16.19 27.67
CA PHE A 343 21.94 14.98 27.50
C PHE A 343 23.18 15.25 26.63
N ASN A 344 24.30 14.65 27.03
CA ASN A 344 25.53 14.62 26.25
C ASN A 344 26.09 13.20 26.27
N ALA A 345 26.30 12.61 25.10
CA ALA A 345 26.74 11.22 25.00
C ALA A 345 28.13 11.01 25.63
N LEU A 346 29.02 11.99 25.51
CA LEU A 346 30.38 11.92 26.03
C LEU A 346 30.46 12.42 27.47
N PRO A 347 31.37 11.86 28.29
CA PRO A 347 31.58 12.33 29.65
C PRO A 347 32.20 13.74 29.65
N LEU A 348 31.70 14.60 30.53
CA LEU A 348 32.24 15.94 30.77
C LEU A 348 32.77 16.03 32.22
N PRO A 349 33.72 16.94 32.50
CA PRO A 349 34.13 17.21 33.87
C PRO A 349 32.93 17.62 34.74
N THR A 350 32.77 16.95 35.89
CA THR A 350 31.67 17.25 36.82
C THR A 350 31.89 18.59 37.52
N GLY A 351 30.80 19.35 37.68
CA GLY A 351 30.83 20.71 38.23
C GLY A 351 29.42 21.25 38.50
N PRO A 352 29.28 22.54 38.88
CA PRO A 352 27.97 23.16 39.08
C PRO A 352 27.10 23.03 37.82
N GLY A 353 25.96 22.36 37.92
CA GLY A 353 25.05 22.14 36.80
C GLY A 353 25.49 21.06 35.79
N VAL A 354 26.59 20.33 36.04
CA VAL A 354 27.06 19.24 35.15
C VAL A 354 27.28 17.97 35.97
N ILE A 355 26.55 16.91 35.61
CA ILE A 355 26.67 15.57 36.21
C ILE A 355 27.17 14.55 35.18
N ASP A 356 27.89 13.53 35.64
CA ASP A 356 28.24 12.35 34.83
C ASP A 356 27.29 11.20 35.22
N ALA A 357 26.48 10.78 34.25
CA ALA A 357 25.55 9.69 34.40
C ALA A 357 26.23 8.32 34.37
N GLY A 358 27.52 8.24 34.03
CA GLY A 358 28.32 7.02 34.09
C GLY A 358 28.13 6.07 32.91
N GLY A 359 27.34 6.44 31.91
CA GLY A 359 27.24 5.70 30.65
C GLY A 359 28.41 6.00 29.72
N ARG A 360 28.83 5.02 28.93
CA ARG A 360 29.91 5.14 27.94
C ARG A 360 29.51 4.47 26.63
N ILE A 361 29.99 5.00 25.51
CA ILE A 361 29.78 4.40 24.19
C ILE A 361 30.42 3.01 24.17
N GLY A 362 29.69 2.02 23.64
CA GLY A 362 30.15 0.64 23.54
C GLY A 362 31.31 0.47 22.55
N ARG A 363 31.94 -0.73 22.58
CA ARG A 363 33.02 -1.06 21.64
C ARG A 363 32.45 -1.30 20.24
N ASN A 364 33.00 -0.60 19.24
CA ASN A 364 32.75 -0.88 17.83
C ASN A 364 33.81 -1.86 17.26
N PHE A 365 33.38 -2.94 16.62
CA PHE A 365 34.25 -3.97 16.03
C PHE A 365 34.63 -3.69 14.55
N ALA A 366 34.53 -2.42 14.12
CA ALA A 366 34.91 -1.99 12.76
C ALA A 366 36.35 -2.37 12.34
N PRO A 367 37.37 -2.26 13.22
CA PRO A 367 38.73 -2.65 12.86
C PRO A 367 38.85 -4.14 12.51
N GLU A 368 38.19 -5.02 13.26
CA GLU A 368 38.18 -6.47 13.06
C GLU A 368 37.41 -6.86 11.80
N ARG A 369 36.34 -6.12 11.45
CA ARG A 369 35.61 -6.31 10.18
C ARG A 369 36.47 -6.05 8.94
N GLN A 370 37.53 -5.23 9.05
CA GLN A 370 38.38 -4.84 7.93
C GLN A 370 39.61 -5.76 7.75
N GLN A 371 39.87 -6.67 8.69
CA GLN A 371 41.07 -7.51 8.70
C GLN A 371 40.71 -8.98 8.48
N GLU A 372 41.00 -9.52 7.29
CA GLU A 372 40.69 -10.92 6.93
C GLU A 372 41.42 -11.97 7.80
N SER A 373 42.49 -11.58 8.50
CA SER A 373 43.28 -12.45 9.37
C SER A 373 42.72 -12.62 10.79
N ILE A 374 41.67 -11.87 11.17
CA ILE A 374 41.09 -11.90 12.51
C ILE A 374 39.66 -12.44 12.44
N SER A 375 39.34 -13.42 13.29
CA SER A 375 37.96 -13.88 13.46
C SER A 375 37.17 -12.85 14.26
N LEU A 376 36.17 -12.22 13.62
CA LEU A 376 35.27 -11.24 14.24
C LEU A 376 34.55 -11.81 15.48
N PHE A 377 34.10 -13.07 15.38
CA PHE A 377 33.32 -13.70 16.45
C PHE A 377 34.20 -14.16 17.62
N ASP A 378 35.47 -14.49 17.38
CA ASP A 378 36.44 -14.73 18.46
C ASP A 378 36.70 -13.42 19.24
N ALA A 379 36.90 -12.30 18.53
CA ALA A 379 37.06 -10.99 19.16
C ALA A 379 35.83 -10.57 19.98
N LEU A 380 34.61 -10.88 19.49
CA LEU A 380 33.36 -10.70 20.24
C LEU A 380 33.31 -11.60 21.47
N ALA A 381 33.64 -12.89 21.33
CA ALA A 381 33.60 -13.86 22.42
C ALA A 381 34.55 -13.49 23.57
N GLN A 382 35.76 -13.06 23.23
CA GLN A 382 36.74 -12.56 24.19
C GLN A 382 36.25 -11.29 24.89
N HIS A 383 35.59 -10.39 24.16
CA HIS A 383 35.02 -9.18 24.73
C HIS A 383 33.91 -9.50 25.73
N ILE A 384 32.94 -10.35 25.36
CA ILE A 384 31.85 -10.81 26.23
C ILE A 384 32.42 -11.50 27.48
N THR A 385 33.39 -12.39 27.30
CA THR A 385 34.04 -13.12 28.41
C THR A 385 34.76 -12.18 29.38
N THR A 386 35.31 -11.07 28.88
CA THR A 386 35.94 -10.04 29.71
C THR A 386 34.89 -9.24 30.46
N ARG A 387 33.83 -8.78 29.79
CA ARG A 387 32.79 -7.93 30.38
C ARG A 387 31.92 -8.65 31.41
N ARG A 388 31.62 -9.94 31.19
CA ARG A 388 30.85 -10.74 32.15
C ARG A 388 31.53 -10.90 33.52
N LYS A 389 32.85 -10.67 33.62
CA LYS A 389 33.57 -10.69 34.91
C LYS A 389 33.26 -9.49 35.80
N SER A 390 32.80 -8.39 35.20
CA SER A 390 32.57 -7.11 35.88
C SER A 390 31.08 -6.71 35.96
N GLY A 391 30.19 -7.39 35.23
CA GLY A 391 28.76 -7.12 35.21
C GLY A 391 28.00 -8.09 34.31
N GLN A 392 26.74 -7.78 34.01
CA GLN A 392 25.92 -8.52 33.05
C GLN A 392 26.20 -8.06 31.61
N VAL A 393 26.09 -8.96 30.64
CA VAL A 393 26.22 -8.64 29.21
C VAL A 393 24.90 -8.92 28.49
N ILE A 394 24.40 -7.94 27.73
CA ILE A 394 23.22 -8.08 26.87
C ILE A 394 23.67 -7.91 25.42
N VAL A 395 23.34 -8.86 24.55
CA VAL A 395 23.51 -8.72 23.11
C VAL A 395 22.15 -8.42 22.49
N ALA A 396 22.02 -7.20 21.98
CA ALA A 396 20.79 -6.65 21.42
C ALA A 396 20.74 -6.95 19.91
N SER A 397 19.74 -7.74 19.50
CA SER A 397 19.51 -8.16 18.12
C SER A 397 18.27 -7.48 17.55
N TYR A 398 18.21 -7.27 16.24
CA TYR A 398 17.06 -6.57 15.65
C TYR A 398 15.81 -7.44 15.46
N SER A 399 15.98 -8.75 15.28
CA SER A 399 14.88 -9.72 15.10
C SER A 399 15.16 -11.04 15.81
N GLU A 400 14.13 -11.88 15.93
CA GLU A 400 14.25 -13.24 16.46
C GLU A 400 15.23 -14.09 15.64
N GLY A 401 15.15 -14.02 14.30
CA GLY A 401 16.07 -14.75 13.41
C GLY A 401 17.52 -14.24 13.49
N ALA A 402 17.72 -12.93 13.69
CA ALA A 402 19.06 -12.39 13.94
C ALA A 402 19.63 -12.86 15.28
N ARG A 403 18.79 -12.90 16.30
CA ARG A 403 19.14 -13.42 17.64
C ARG A 403 19.55 -14.89 17.59
N GLU A 404 18.78 -15.74 16.92
CA GLU A 404 19.09 -17.17 16.74
C GLU A 404 20.41 -17.37 16.00
N ARG A 405 20.66 -16.57 14.96
CA ARG A 405 21.93 -16.60 14.22
C ARG A 405 23.12 -16.21 15.11
N LEU A 406 23.00 -15.10 15.85
CA LEU A 406 24.05 -14.66 16.77
C LEU A 406 24.30 -15.68 17.87
N GLN A 407 23.24 -16.33 18.36
CA GLN A 407 23.35 -17.44 19.29
C GLN A 407 24.19 -18.59 18.73
N GLY A 408 23.86 -19.09 17.54
CA GLY A 408 24.63 -20.17 16.91
C GLY A 408 26.11 -19.82 16.68
N LEU A 409 26.39 -18.58 16.25
CA LEU A 409 27.75 -18.08 16.04
C LEU A 409 28.55 -17.93 17.35
N MET A 410 27.87 -17.66 18.47
CA MET A 410 28.48 -17.63 19.80
C MET A 410 28.75 -19.04 20.32
N GLU A 411 27.83 -19.98 20.08
CA GLU A 411 27.99 -21.39 20.44
C GLU A 411 29.20 -22.02 19.70
N ASP A 412 29.42 -21.67 18.44
CA ASP A 412 30.59 -22.07 17.64
C ASP A 412 31.95 -21.58 18.21
N GLN A 413 31.93 -20.60 19.13
CA GLN A 413 33.11 -20.05 19.81
C GLN A 413 33.18 -20.45 21.30
N ASP A 414 32.55 -21.57 21.68
CA ASP A 414 32.50 -22.13 23.04
C ASP A 414 31.87 -21.19 24.11
N LEU A 415 31.06 -20.21 23.67
CA LEU A 415 30.38 -19.28 24.57
C LEU A 415 29.10 -19.92 25.14
N THR A 416 29.23 -20.56 26.29
CA THR A 416 28.15 -21.27 26.99
C THR A 416 27.48 -20.41 28.07
N GLY A 417 26.19 -20.70 28.36
CA GLY A 417 25.40 -20.00 29.39
C GLY A 417 24.78 -18.70 28.90
N VAL A 418 24.11 -18.75 27.75
CA VAL A 418 23.45 -17.61 27.11
C VAL A 418 21.93 -17.78 27.25
N ASP A 419 21.26 -16.84 27.91
CA ASP A 419 19.82 -16.89 28.17
C ASP A 419 19.04 -15.92 27.29
N LEU A 420 17.83 -16.30 26.88
CA LEU A 420 16.93 -15.42 26.11
C LEU A 420 16.10 -14.57 27.06
N ILE A 421 16.02 -13.26 26.79
CA ILE A 421 15.19 -12.32 27.55
C ILE A 421 14.19 -11.61 26.64
N ALA A 422 13.01 -11.29 27.18
CA ALA A 422 12.02 -10.49 26.48
C ALA A 422 12.28 -8.99 26.70
N ASP A 423 12.58 -8.61 27.94
CA ASP A 423 12.84 -7.24 28.35
C ASP A 423 13.85 -7.20 29.52
N PHE A 424 14.23 -5.99 29.97
CA PHE A 424 15.27 -5.84 30.99
C PHE A 424 14.90 -6.42 32.37
N ARG A 425 13.61 -6.67 32.66
CA ARG A 425 13.17 -7.22 33.96
C ARG A 425 13.62 -8.67 34.16
N ASP A 426 13.92 -9.37 33.07
CA ASP A 426 14.44 -10.74 33.10
C ASP A 426 15.93 -10.80 33.47
N VAL A 427 16.62 -9.65 33.56
CA VAL A 427 18.06 -9.57 33.88
C VAL A 427 18.25 -9.48 35.40
N PRO A 428 18.82 -10.51 36.05
CA PRO A 428 19.05 -10.50 37.49
C PRO A 428 20.18 -9.55 37.90
N ASP A 429 20.05 -8.99 39.10
CA ASP A 429 21.12 -8.25 39.77
C ASP A 429 22.37 -9.13 39.93
N GLY A 430 23.55 -8.60 39.60
CA GLY A 430 24.82 -9.30 39.76
C GLY A 430 25.75 -9.19 38.54
N GLN A 431 26.58 -10.21 38.34
CA GLN A 431 27.56 -10.29 37.25
C GLN A 431 27.68 -11.73 36.75
N GLY A 432 28.15 -11.91 35.52
CA GLY A 432 28.50 -13.22 34.96
C GLY A 432 27.54 -13.77 33.90
N GLY A 433 26.31 -13.24 33.81
CA GLY A 433 25.31 -13.66 32.83
C GLY A 433 25.49 -13.01 31.46
N VAL A 434 25.05 -13.72 30.44
CA VAL A 434 25.02 -13.28 29.05
C VAL A 434 23.60 -13.49 28.54
N TYR A 435 22.97 -12.42 28.07
CA TYR A 435 21.57 -12.43 27.65
C TYR A 435 21.41 -11.98 26.20
N LEU A 436 20.46 -12.58 25.49
CA LEU A 436 20.10 -12.19 24.13
C LEU A 436 18.70 -11.59 24.11
N ALA A 437 18.58 -10.38 23.59
CA ALA A 437 17.32 -9.64 23.49
C ALA A 437 16.99 -9.28 22.05
N VAL A 438 15.70 -9.18 21.72
CA VAL A 438 15.24 -8.51 20.51
C VAL A 438 15.03 -7.04 20.84
N TRP A 439 16.07 -6.24 20.63
CA TRP A 439 16.09 -4.81 20.87
C TRP A 439 16.93 -4.14 19.77
N ALA A 440 16.26 -3.36 18.91
CA ALA A 440 16.85 -2.73 17.73
C ALA A 440 17.71 -1.49 18.10
N LEU A 441 18.84 -1.73 18.77
CA LEU A 441 19.78 -0.71 19.19
C LEU A 441 20.87 -0.49 18.12
N GLU A 442 21.14 0.77 17.73
CA GLU A 442 22.18 1.07 16.72
C GLU A 442 23.58 0.87 17.31
N HIS A 443 23.86 1.51 18.44
CA HIS A 443 25.13 1.38 19.14
C HIS A 443 24.90 0.91 20.57
N GLY A 444 25.67 -0.09 20.97
CA GLY A 444 25.78 -0.54 22.34
C GLY A 444 26.38 0.51 23.26
N PHE A 445 26.29 0.24 24.56
CA PHE A 445 26.82 1.10 25.61
C PHE A 445 27.28 0.30 26.82
N GLU A 446 28.09 0.93 27.64
CA GLU A 446 28.45 0.45 28.98
C GLU A 446 27.75 1.33 30.01
N GLY A 447 27.01 0.71 30.94
CA GLY A 447 26.23 1.37 31.98
C GLY A 447 26.84 1.20 33.37
N LYS A 448 26.10 1.66 34.39
CA LYS A 448 26.47 1.46 35.80
C LYS A 448 26.45 -0.02 36.19
N ALA A 449 27.15 -0.35 37.28
CA ALA A 449 27.28 -1.72 37.79
C ALA A 449 27.88 -2.74 36.79
N GLY A 450 28.63 -2.26 35.79
CA GLY A 450 29.32 -3.10 34.81
C GLY A 450 28.42 -3.68 33.72
N LEU A 451 27.16 -3.24 33.61
CA LEU A 451 26.25 -3.61 32.52
C LEU A 451 26.87 -3.25 31.18
N SER A 452 26.97 -4.21 30.27
CA SER A 452 27.45 -4.00 28.91
C SER A 452 26.37 -4.43 27.93
N VAL A 453 25.87 -3.50 27.12
CA VAL A 453 24.96 -3.79 26.02
C VAL A 453 25.74 -3.70 24.72
N ILE A 454 25.73 -4.78 23.93
CA ILE A 454 26.40 -4.88 22.65
C ILE A 454 25.32 -4.94 21.58
N SER A 455 25.32 -4.00 20.62
CA SER A 455 24.39 -4.07 19.50
C SER A 455 24.90 -5.03 18.42
N GLU A 456 23.97 -5.65 17.69
CA GLU A 456 24.28 -6.39 16.47
C GLU A 456 25.08 -5.53 15.47
N GLN A 457 24.74 -4.23 15.35
CA GLN A 457 25.42 -3.30 14.44
C GLN A 457 26.87 -3.00 14.85
N ASP A 458 27.18 -2.92 16.13
CA ASP A 458 28.56 -2.74 16.60
C ASP A 458 29.44 -3.92 16.19
N VAL A 459 28.87 -5.13 16.10
CA VAL A 459 29.55 -6.38 15.71
C VAL A 459 29.60 -6.53 14.19
N LEU A 460 28.45 -6.57 13.53
CA LEU A 460 28.31 -6.93 12.11
C LEU A 460 28.38 -5.74 11.16
N GLY A 461 28.35 -4.50 11.68
CA GLY A 461 28.20 -3.28 10.89
C GLY A 461 26.74 -2.99 10.56
N ASP A 462 26.50 -1.94 9.75
CA ASP A 462 25.16 -1.51 9.34
C ASP A 462 24.37 -2.63 8.65
N ARG A 463 23.61 -3.40 9.44
CA ARG A 463 22.58 -4.31 8.98
C ARG A 463 21.22 -3.70 9.36
N LEU A 464 20.31 -3.63 8.39
CA LEU A 464 18.99 -3.03 8.56
C LEU A 464 17.96 -4.13 8.63
N ILE A 465 17.34 -4.28 9.80
CA ILE A 465 16.31 -5.27 10.08
C ILE A 465 15.09 -4.54 10.66
N ARG A 466 13.90 -5.03 10.30
CA ARG A 466 12.61 -4.39 10.50
C ARG A 466 11.84 -5.01 11.68
N THR A 467 11.00 -4.21 12.34
CA THR A 467 9.86 -4.68 13.15
C THR A 467 8.68 -5.05 12.22
N PRO A 468 8.03 -6.23 12.37
CA PRO A 468 6.91 -6.62 11.51
C PRO A 468 5.67 -5.75 11.75
N LYS A 469 5.07 -5.19 10.69
CA LYS A 469 3.71 -4.60 10.72
C LYS A 469 2.68 -5.67 10.33
N LYS A 470 1.50 -5.65 10.97
CA LYS A 470 0.39 -6.58 10.70
C LYS A 470 0.01 -6.59 9.21
N LYS A 471 -0.04 -7.78 8.61
CA LYS A 471 -0.42 -8.03 7.22
C LYS A 471 -1.87 -7.63 6.94
N ARG A 472 -2.11 -6.85 5.89
CA ARG A 472 -3.43 -6.73 5.23
C ARG A 472 -3.57 -7.90 4.24
N ARG A 473 -4.68 -8.65 4.27
CA ARG A 473 -4.94 -9.75 3.34
C ARG A 473 -5.35 -9.21 1.97
N ALA A 474 -4.69 -9.68 0.90
CA ALA A 474 -4.90 -9.25 -0.48
C ALA A 474 -6.26 -9.68 -1.08
N GLU A 475 -6.91 -10.72 -0.53
CA GLU A 475 -8.14 -11.30 -1.09
C GLU A 475 -9.35 -10.34 -1.05
N ASN A 476 -9.46 -9.48 -0.04
CA ASN A 476 -10.58 -8.52 0.05
C ASN A 476 -10.43 -7.31 -0.91
N PHE A 477 -9.26 -7.11 -1.51
CA PHE A 477 -8.97 -5.93 -2.33
C PHE A 477 -9.49 -6.05 -3.77
N LEU A 478 -9.69 -7.29 -4.26
CA LEU A 478 -10.13 -7.56 -5.64
C LEU A 478 -11.61 -7.22 -5.87
N THR A 479 -12.43 -7.28 -4.83
CA THR A 479 -13.89 -7.13 -4.93
C THR A 479 -14.36 -5.67 -4.84
N GLU A 480 -13.60 -4.79 -4.17
CA GLU A 480 -13.96 -3.37 -4.00
C GLU A 480 -13.55 -2.48 -5.18
N ALA A 481 -12.65 -2.94 -6.07
CA ALA A 481 -12.18 -2.18 -7.22
C ALA A 481 -13.20 -2.09 -8.39
N GLN A 482 -14.39 -2.68 -8.25
CA GLN A 482 -15.37 -2.88 -9.33
C GLN A 482 -16.70 -2.12 -9.13
N THR A 483 -16.66 -0.88 -8.68
CA THR A 483 -17.85 -0.02 -8.57
C THR A 483 -18.32 0.44 -9.97
N LEU A 484 -19.62 0.23 -10.26
CA LEU A 484 -20.29 0.69 -11.49
C LEU A 484 -20.85 2.09 -11.29
N SER A 485 -20.41 3.06 -12.10
CA SER A 485 -20.96 4.41 -12.05
C SER A 485 -22.03 4.64 -13.14
N PRO A 486 -23.08 5.44 -12.90
CA PRO A 486 -24.01 5.84 -13.95
C PRO A 486 -23.27 6.46 -15.15
N GLY A 487 -23.59 5.98 -16.35
CA GLY A 487 -22.90 6.33 -17.59
C GLY A 487 -21.91 5.27 -18.08
N ASP A 488 -21.48 4.34 -17.20
CA ASP A 488 -20.56 3.26 -17.56
C ASP A 488 -21.18 2.32 -18.61
N LEU A 489 -20.33 1.82 -19.50
CA LEU A 489 -20.70 0.75 -20.42
C LEU A 489 -20.60 -0.60 -19.71
N VAL A 490 -21.66 -1.40 -19.86
CA VAL A 490 -21.77 -2.75 -19.28
C VAL A 490 -22.14 -3.75 -20.37
N VAL A 491 -21.80 -5.00 -20.13
CA VAL A 491 -22.09 -6.11 -21.04
C VAL A 491 -23.04 -7.06 -20.35
N HIS A 492 -24.23 -7.23 -20.91
CA HIS A 492 -25.14 -8.29 -20.51
C HIS A 492 -24.87 -9.53 -21.36
N VAL A 493 -24.69 -10.69 -20.74
CA VAL A 493 -24.31 -11.94 -21.45
C VAL A 493 -25.25 -12.30 -22.63
N ASP A 494 -26.55 -12.00 -22.52
CA ASP A 494 -27.55 -12.29 -23.57
C ASP A 494 -27.87 -11.14 -24.53
N HIS A 495 -27.63 -9.89 -24.12
CA HIS A 495 -28.15 -8.71 -24.82
C HIS A 495 -27.05 -7.79 -25.36
N GLY A 496 -25.80 -8.00 -24.93
CA GLY A 496 -24.64 -7.25 -25.41
C GLY A 496 -24.39 -5.96 -24.66
N VAL A 497 -23.70 -5.05 -25.34
CA VAL A 497 -23.20 -3.80 -24.75
C VAL A 497 -24.34 -2.81 -24.56
N GLY A 498 -24.55 -2.39 -23.31
CA GLY A 498 -25.51 -1.38 -22.89
C GLY A 498 -24.86 -0.32 -22.01
N ARG A 499 -25.60 0.76 -21.72
CA ARG A 499 -25.18 1.84 -20.83
C ARG A 499 -25.95 1.75 -19.52
N TYR A 500 -25.24 1.76 -18.40
CA TYR A 500 -25.84 1.74 -17.07
C TYR A 500 -26.33 3.13 -16.66
N HIS A 501 -27.56 3.23 -16.16
CA HIS A 501 -28.18 4.50 -15.73
C HIS A 501 -28.52 4.56 -14.23
N GLY A 502 -28.20 3.52 -13.46
CA GLY A 502 -28.53 3.44 -12.04
C GLY A 502 -29.48 2.30 -11.68
N LEU A 503 -29.93 2.31 -10.42
CA LEU A 503 -30.98 1.43 -9.93
C LEU A 503 -32.34 2.14 -10.01
N GLU A 504 -33.38 1.40 -10.40
CA GLU A 504 -34.76 1.86 -10.43
C GLU A 504 -35.66 0.79 -9.77
N VAL A 505 -36.61 1.21 -8.94
CA VAL A 505 -37.57 0.30 -8.28
C VAL A 505 -38.81 0.18 -9.17
N LEU A 506 -39.15 -1.05 -9.55
CA LEU A 506 -40.30 -1.38 -10.40
C LEU A 506 -41.27 -2.32 -9.68
N ASP A 507 -42.57 -2.15 -9.90
CA ASP A 507 -43.58 -3.07 -9.38
C ASP A 507 -43.74 -4.30 -10.29
N VAL A 508 -43.36 -5.47 -9.78
CA VAL A 508 -43.48 -6.77 -10.45
C VAL A 508 -44.43 -7.65 -9.65
N MET A 509 -45.58 -8.01 -10.23
CA MET A 509 -46.66 -8.78 -9.56
C MET A 509 -47.07 -8.18 -8.19
N ASP A 510 -47.33 -6.86 -8.16
CA ASP A 510 -47.73 -6.09 -6.97
C ASP A 510 -46.68 -6.11 -5.83
N ALA A 511 -45.41 -6.34 -6.16
CA ALA A 511 -44.29 -6.24 -5.23
C ALA A 511 -43.14 -5.43 -5.82
N PRO A 512 -42.47 -4.58 -5.02
CA PRO A 512 -41.35 -3.78 -5.51
C PRO A 512 -40.10 -4.65 -5.70
N HIS A 513 -39.49 -4.53 -6.87
CA HIS A 513 -38.20 -5.12 -7.22
C HIS A 513 -37.25 -4.00 -7.61
N GLU A 514 -36.02 -4.02 -7.09
CA GLU A 514 -34.99 -3.10 -7.55
C GLU A 514 -34.30 -3.70 -8.79
N CYS A 515 -34.16 -2.90 -9.84
CA CYS A 515 -33.63 -3.32 -11.13
C CYS A 515 -32.52 -2.36 -11.58
N LEU A 516 -31.50 -2.88 -12.25
CA LEU A 516 -30.53 -2.08 -12.97
C LEU A 516 -31.15 -1.58 -14.27
N HIS A 517 -31.16 -0.26 -14.46
CA HIS A 517 -31.62 0.38 -15.68
C HIS A 517 -30.49 0.42 -16.70
N LEU A 518 -30.68 -0.27 -17.83
CA LEU A 518 -29.72 -0.35 -18.93
C LEU A 518 -30.34 0.23 -20.20
N GLU A 519 -29.62 1.12 -20.87
CA GLU A 519 -29.96 1.66 -22.18
C GLU A 519 -29.15 0.97 -23.29
N TYR A 520 -29.84 0.57 -24.34
CA TYR A 520 -29.30 -0.04 -25.55
C TYR A 520 -29.49 0.89 -26.75
N ALA A 521 -29.02 0.49 -27.93
CA ALA A 521 -29.24 1.27 -29.15
C ALA A 521 -30.72 1.57 -29.38
N GLU A 522 -30.99 2.68 -30.09
CA GLU A 522 -32.35 3.16 -30.37
C GLU A 522 -33.15 3.51 -29.10
N GLN A 523 -32.46 3.88 -28.01
CA GLN A 523 -33.07 4.21 -26.71
C GLN A 523 -33.92 3.07 -26.11
N SER A 524 -33.63 1.83 -26.51
CA SER A 524 -34.27 0.64 -25.94
C SER A 524 -33.82 0.45 -24.50
N ARG A 525 -34.75 0.13 -23.60
CA ARG A 525 -34.46 -0.03 -22.17
C ARG A 525 -34.57 -1.49 -21.74
N LEU A 526 -33.62 -1.95 -20.95
CA LEU A 526 -33.67 -3.24 -20.25
C LEU A 526 -33.58 -2.98 -18.75
N TYR A 527 -34.49 -3.60 -18.01
CA TYR A 527 -34.49 -3.58 -16.55
C TYR A 527 -34.06 -4.95 -16.05
N LEU A 528 -32.83 -5.04 -15.54
CA LEU A 528 -32.29 -6.30 -15.03
C LEU A 528 -32.52 -6.38 -13.52
N PRO A 529 -33.24 -7.39 -13.00
CA PRO A 529 -33.39 -7.57 -11.56
C PRO A 529 -32.04 -7.72 -10.85
N VAL A 530 -31.89 -7.09 -9.68
CA VAL A 530 -30.63 -7.09 -8.89
C VAL A 530 -30.17 -8.49 -8.50
N GLU A 531 -31.08 -9.44 -8.35
CA GLU A 531 -30.73 -10.84 -8.08
C GLU A 531 -29.92 -11.46 -9.23
N ASN A 532 -30.04 -10.94 -10.46
CA ASN A 532 -29.39 -11.43 -11.68
C ASN A 532 -28.20 -10.56 -12.10
N ILE A 533 -27.65 -9.76 -11.19
CA ILE A 533 -26.50 -8.89 -11.45
C ILE A 533 -25.27 -9.65 -11.94
N GLU A 534 -25.17 -10.97 -11.72
CA GLU A 534 -24.07 -11.78 -12.24
C GLU A 534 -24.05 -11.92 -13.77
N LEU A 535 -25.17 -11.58 -14.45
CA LEU A 535 -25.23 -11.54 -15.91
C LEU A 535 -24.58 -10.29 -16.50
N LEU A 536 -24.18 -9.33 -15.65
CA LEU A 536 -23.55 -8.08 -16.05
C LEU A 536 -22.08 -8.05 -15.69
N SER A 537 -21.29 -7.75 -16.71
CA SER A 537 -19.87 -7.47 -16.61
C SER A 537 -19.58 -6.03 -17.03
N ARG A 538 -18.51 -5.43 -16.52
CA ARG A 538 -18.05 -4.12 -16.97
C ARG A 538 -17.41 -4.24 -18.35
N TYR A 539 -17.66 -3.26 -19.21
CA TYR A 539 -17.09 -3.26 -20.56
C TYR A 539 -15.57 -2.95 -20.56
N GLY A 540 -15.11 -2.07 -19.66
CA GLY A 540 -13.69 -1.70 -19.48
C GLY A 540 -13.25 -0.42 -20.22
N HIS A 541 -14.09 0.13 -21.11
CA HIS A 541 -13.83 1.38 -21.81
C HIS A 541 -14.99 2.36 -21.70
N ASP A 542 -14.68 3.66 -21.77
CA ASP A 542 -15.67 4.75 -21.67
C ASP A 542 -16.43 5.00 -22.99
N GLU A 543 -15.90 4.53 -24.13
CA GLU A 543 -16.49 4.68 -25.46
C GLU A 543 -16.76 3.32 -26.12
N GLY A 544 -17.97 3.15 -26.66
CA GLY A 544 -18.43 1.92 -27.31
C GLY A 544 -19.79 2.07 -27.98
N LEU A 545 -20.05 1.22 -28.98
CA LEU A 545 -21.35 1.17 -29.66
C LEU A 545 -22.31 0.30 -28.86
N LEU A 546 -23.51 0.81 -28.58
CA LEU A 546 -24.56 0.04 -27.93
C LEU A 546 -25.13 -1.00 -28.91
N ASP A 547 -25.38 -2.22 -28.42
CA ASP A 547 -26.04 -3.25 -29.21
C ASP A 547 -27.57 -3.03 -29.25
N LYS A 548 -28.27 -3.67 -30.20
CA LYS A 548 -29.73 -3.66 -30.28
C LYS A 548 -30.33 -4.81 -29.48
N LEU A 549 -31.31 -4.50 -28.64
CA LEU A 549 -32.00 -5.49 -27.81
C LEU A 549 -32.78 -6.49 -28.68
N GLY A 550 -32.57 -7.79 -28.44
CA GLY A 550 -33.21 -8.87 -29.21
C GLY A 550 -32.64 -9.10 -30.61
N GLY A 551 -31.59 -8.38 -31.01
CA GLY A 551 -30.91 -8.61 -32.29
C GLY A 551 -30.00 -9.85 -32.28
N GLY A 552 -30.02 -10.64 -33.36
CA GLY A 552 -29.13 -11.80 -33.51
C GLY A 552 -27.64 -11.47 -33.67
N ALA A 553 -27.30 -10.18 -33.83
CA ALA A 553 -25.93 -9.72 -34.01
C ALA A 553 -25.05 -10.03 -32.79
N TRP A 554 -25.57 -9.82 -31.57
CA TRP A 554 -24.84 -10.14 -30.34
C TRP A 554 -24.57 -11.64 -30.20
N GLN A 555 -25.59 -12.47 -30.43
CA GLN A 555 -25.45 -13.93 -30.35
C GLN A 555 -24.46 -14.46 -31.40
N ALA A 556 -24.46 -13.88 -32.61
CA ALA A 556 -23.45 -14.19 -33.63
C ALA A 556 -22.03 -13.74 -33.21
N LYS A 557 -21.88 -12.57 -32.57
CA LYS A 557 -20.60 -12.11 -32.00
C LYS A 557 -20.13 -13.05 -30.89
N LYS A 558 -20.99 -13.39 -29.91
CA LYS A 558 -20.72 -14.32 -28.81
C LYS A 558 -20.29 -15.70 -29.32
N ALA A 559 -21.00 -16.25 -30.32
CA ALA A 559 -20.66 -17.54 -30.92
C ALA A 559 -19.30 -17.53 -31.63
N ARG A 560 -19.02 -16.50 -32.45
CA ARG A 560 -17.71 -16.32 -33.10
C ARG A 560 -16.58 -16.18 -32.08
N LEU A 561 -16.83 -15.45 -30.99
CA LEU A 561 -15.87 -15.29 -29.92
C LEU A 561 -15.63 -16.62 -29.18
N LYS A 562 -16.68 -17.38 -28.85
CA LYS A 562 -16.56 -18.68 -28.17
C LYS A 562 -15.73 -19.67 -29.00
N GLU A 563 -15.97 -19.76 -30.30
CA GLU A 563 -15.16 -20.59 -31.20
C GLU A 563 -13.69 -20.16 -31.19
N ARG A 564 -13.43 -18.85 -31.25
CA ARG A 564 -12.07 -18.32 -31.24
C ARG A 564 -11.38 -18.49 -29.88
N ILE A 565 -12.11 -18.32 -28.78
CA ILE A 565 -11.62 -18.59 -27.42
C ILE A 565 -11.27 -20.08 -27.30
N ARG A 566 -12.07 -20.97 -27.88
CA ARG A 566 -11.76 -22.40 -27.94
C ARG A 566 -10.46 -22.66 -28.70
N GLU A 567 -10.27 -22.07 -29.89
CA GLU A 567 -9.01 -22.18 -30.63
C GLU A 567 -7.82 -21.65 -29.83
N ILE A 568 -8.00 -20.54 -29.10
CA ILE A 568 -6.97 -19.94 -28.25
C ILE A 568 -6.65 -20.87 -27.07
N ALA A 569 -7.67 -21.37 -26.36
CA ALA A 569 -7.53 -22.26 -25.22
C ALA A 569 -6.87 -23.59 -25.62
N ASP A 570 -7.28 -24.17 -26.75
CA ASP A 570 -6.67 -25.39 -27.30
C ASP A 570 -5.18 -25.17 -27.63
N LYS A 571 -4.84 -24.05 -28.28
CA LYS A 571 -3.44 -23.67 -28.52
C LYS A 571 -2.65 -23.45 -27.23
N LEU A 572 -3.22 -22.78 -26.23
CA LEU A 572 -2.56 -22.53 -24.94
C LEU A 572 -2.31 -23.83 -24.18
N ILE A 573 -3.30 -24.71 -24.12
CA ILE A 573 -3.19 -26.02 -23.46
C ILE A 573 -2.23 -26.92 -24.23
N ARG A 574 -2.25 -26.90 -25.56
CA ARG A 574 -1.27 -27.62 -26.37
C ARG A 574 0.15 -27.11 -26.11
N VAL A 575 0.37 -25.80 -26.00
CA VAL A 575 1.67 -25.24 -25.63
C VAL A 575 2.09 -25.68 -24.22
N ALA A 576 1.18 -25.66 -23.25
CA ALA A 576 1.44 -26.12 -21.88
C ALA A 576 1.69 -27.65 -21.80
N ALA A 577 0.98 -28.45 -22.60
CA ALA A 577 1.11 -29.90 -22.67
C ALA A 577 2.39 -30.32 -23.42
N GLU A 578 2.68 -29.69 -24.57
CA GLU A 578 3.95 -29.88 -25.29
C GLU A 578 5.15 -29.53 -24.40
N ARG A 579 4.98 -28.59 -23.47
CA ARG A 579 5.98 -28.26 -22.47
C ARG A 579 6.08 -29.31 -21.36
N HIS A 580 4.96 -29.78 -20.81
CA HIS A 580 4.94 -30.85 -19.80
C HIS A 580 5.52 -32.18 -20.32
N LEU A 581 5.39 -32.45 -21.62
CA LEU A 581 5.96 -33.61 -22.28
C LEU A 581 7.48 -33.47 -22.53
N ARG A 582 8.04 -32.26 -22.43
CA ARG A 582 9.47 -32.01 -22.57
C ARG A 582 10.17 -32.18 -21.24
N LYS A 583 11.41 -32.67 -21.31
CA LYS A 583 12.29 -32.80 -20.16
C LYS A 583 13.19 -31.56 -20.09
N GLY A 584 13.13 -30.84 -18.96
CA GLY A 584 14.06 -29.78 -18.61
C GLY A 584 15.28 -30.34 -17.87
N ALA A 585 16.29 -29.51 -17.67
CA ALA A 585 17.40 -29.86 -16.79
C ALA A 585 16.90 -29.84 -15.34
N ILE A 586 17.20 -30.88 -14.54
CA ILE A 586 16.89 -30.85 -13.11
C ILE A 586 18.00 -30.06 -12.43
N LEU A 587 17.67 -28.88 -11.90
CA LEU A 587 18.62 -27.98 -11.26
C LEU A 587 18.26 -27.88 -9.78
N THR A 588 19.17 -28.33 -8.91
CA THR A 588 18.98 -28.36 -7.46
C THR A 588 20.07 -27.57 -6.75
N PRO A 589 19.78 -26.88 -5.63
CA PRO A 589 20.78 -26.14 -4.90
C PRO A 589 21.94 -27.04 -4.43
N PRO A 590 23.20 -26.64 -4.64
CA PRO A 590 24.35 -27.41 -4.18
C PRO A 590 24.52 -27.32 -2.66
N ASP A 591 24.68 -28.46 -1.98
CA ASP A 591 24.86 -28.57 -0.53
C ASP A 591 26.05 -27.71 -0.04
N GLY A 592 25.83 -26.92 1.03
CA GLY A 592 26.82 -26.07 1.68
C GLY A 592 27.20 -24.77 0.93
N MET A 593 27.32 -24.81 -0.40
CA MET A 593 27.62 -23.59 -1.20
C MET A 593 26.40 -22.68 -1.34
N TRP A 594 25.19 -23.25 -1.35
CA TRP A 594 23.95 -22.49 -1.35
C TRP A 594 23.81 -21.61 -0.09
N ASP A 595 24.12 -22.16 1.08
CA ASP A 595 24.03 -21.42 2.35
C ASP A 595 25.05 -20.28 2.38
N ALA A 596 26.28 -20.53 1.92
CA ALA A 596 27.31 -19.50 1.79
C ALA A 596 26.92 -18.39 0.80
N PHE A 597 26.28 -18.73 -0.32
CA PHE A 597 25.77 -17.73 -1.28
C PHE A 597 24.64 -16.91 -0.67
N SER A 598 23.68 -17.57 -0.01
CA SER A 598 22.53 -16.94 0.65
C SER A 598 22.98 -16.02 1.79
N ALA A 599 23.92 -16.45 2.63
CA ALA A 599 24.47 -15.67 3.76
C ALA A 599 25.18 -14.37 3.34
N ARG A 600 25.67 -14.31 2.09
CA ARG A 600 26.28 -13.09 1.53
C ARG A 600 25.27 -12.05 1.06
N PHE A 601 23.97 -12.34 1.13
CA PHE A 601 22.94 -11.34 0.92
C PHE A 601 22.92 -10.41 2.14
N PRO A 602 23.14 -9.10 1.97
CA PRO A 602 23.26 -8.19 3.11
C PRO A 602 21.91 -7.85 3.77
N TYR A 603 20.79 -8.21 3.13
CA TYR A 603 19.44 -7.91 3.59
C TYR A 603 18.71 -9.17 4.07
N GLU A 604 17.66 -9.01 4.87
CA GLU A 604 16.72 -10.09 5.20
C GLU A 604 15.61 -10.17 4.15
N GLU A 605 15.33 -11.38 3.67
CA GLU A 605 14.29 -11.64 2.69
C GLU A 605 12.90 -11.47 3.28
N THR A 606 11.97 -10.91 2.50
CA THR A 606 10.55 -10.87 2.89
C THR A 606 9.87 -12.22 2.66
N ASP A 607 8.75 -12.49 3.35
CA ASP A 607 7.95 -13.71 3.11
C ASP A 607 7.55 -13.89 1.63
N ASP A 608 7.29 -12.79 0.92
CA ASP A 608 6.95 -12.85 -0.50
C ASP A 608 8.18 -13.18 -1.36
N GLN A 609 9.36 -12.66 -0.99
CA GLN A 609 10.62 -12.99 -1.64
C GLN A 609 10.98 -14.46 -1.41
N LEU A 610 10.87 -14.96 -0.18
CA LEU A 610 11.12 -16.36 0.16
C LEU A 610 10.20 -17.30 -0.63
N ARG A 611 8.90 -16.98 -0.70
CA ARG A 611 7.96 -17.73 -1.54
C ARG A 611 8.37 -17.72 -3.01
N ALA A 612 8.65 -16.54 -3.58
CA ALA A 612 9.08 -16.43 -4.98
C ALA A 612 10.40 -17.19 -5.27
N ILE A 613 11.34 -17.20 -4.33
CA ILE A 613 12.59 -17.97 -4.42
C ILE A 613 12.26 -19.47 -4.41
N ASN A 614 11.49 -19.95 -3.44
CA ASN A 614 11.14 -21.36 -3.31
C ASN A 614 10.36 -21.85 -4.54
N ASP A 615 9.33 -21.11 -4.96
CA ASP A 615 8.56 -21.45 -6.17
C ASP A 615 9.46 -21.58 -7.42
N THR A 616 10.45 -20.68 -7.55
CA THR A 616 11.40 -20.70 -8.68
C THR A 616 12.33 -21.92 -8.61
N LEU A 617 12.81 -22.26 -7.41
CA LEU A 617 13.70 -23.41 -7.22
C LEU A 617 12.96 -24.74 -7.37
N ASP A 618 11.72 -24.84 -6.89
CA ASP A 618 10.88 -26.02 -7.03
C ASP A 618 10.56 -26.30 -8.51
N ASP A 619 10.25 -25.26 -9.28
CA ASP A 619 10.05 -25.38 -10.73
C ASP A 619 11.32 -25.85 -11.44
N MET A 620 12.48 -25.31 -11.06
CA MET A 620 13.79 -25.71 -11.59
C MET A 620 14.16 -27.16 -11.22
N ALA A 621 13.68 -27.67 -10.09
CA ALA A 621 13.88 -29.04 -9.63
C ALA A 621 12.86 -30.04 -10.23
N SER A 622 11.74 -29.56 -10.78
CA SER A 622 10.61 -30.40 -11.24
C SER A 622 10.93 -31.35 -12.41
N GLY A 623 12.00 -31.08 -13.15
CA GLY A 623 12.34 -31.79 -14.39
C GLY A 623 11.50 -31.38 -15.62
N THR A 624 10.60 -30.40 -15.47
CA THR A 624 9.92 -29.73 -16.58
C THR A 624 10.51 -28.34 -16.82
N PRO A 625 10.58 -27.83 -18.06
CA PRO A 625 11.09 -26.47 -18.29
C PRO A 625 10.23 -25.43 -17.56
N MET A 626 10.82 -24.56 -16.74
CA MET A 626 10.13 -23.49 -15.99
C MET A 626 9.79 -22.28 -16.90
N ASP A 627 8.63 -21.64 -16.73
CA ASP A 627 8.33 -20.30 -17.29
C ASP A 627 7.51 -19.49 -16.30
N ARG A 628 8.26 -18.86 -15.41
CA ARG A 628 7.72 -18.11 -14.29
C ARG A 628 7.83 -16.61 -14.54
N LEU A 629 6.78 -15.89 -14.22
CA LEU A 629 6.78 -14.44 -14.11
C LEU A 629 6.94 -14.04 -12.64
N ILE A 630 7.99 -13.26 -12.33
CA ILE A 630 8.14 -12.61 -11.05
C ILE A 630 7.68 -11.16 -11.19
N CYS A 631 6.59 -10.85 -10.52
CA CYS A 631 6.02 -9.52 -10.47
C CYS A 631 6.29 -8.90 -9.10
N GLY A 632 6.74 -7.66 -9.07
CA GLY A 632 6.86 -6.91 -7.82
C GLY A 632 7.39 -5.52 -8.12
N ASP A 633 7.15 -4.55 -7.23
CA ASP A 633 7.57 -3.18 -7.49
C ASP A 633 9.09 -3.06 -7.71
N VAL A 634 9.49 -1.96 -8.34
CA VAL A 634 10.92 -1.61 -8.53
C VAL A 634 11.64 -1.66 -7.19
N GLY A 635 12.77 -2.36 -7.10
CA GLY A 635 13.53 -2.48 -5.85
C GLY A 635 13.02 -3.54 -4.86
N PHE A 636 11.94 -4.29 -5.15
CA PHE A 636 11.45 -5.34 -4.24
C PHE A 636 12.26 -6.65 -4.29
N GLY A 637 13.53 -6.60 -4.69
CA GLY A 637 14.40 -7.79 -4.69
C GLY A 637 14.14 -8.81 -5.80
N LYS A 638 13.44 -8.45 -6.89
CA LYS A 638 13.29 -9.31 -8.09
C LYS A 638 14.62 -9.85 -8.60
N THR A 639 15.65 -8.99 -8.58
CA THR A 639 17.00 -9.34 -9.01
C THR A 639 17.64 -10.40 -8.10
N GLU A 640 17.33 -10.45 -6.80
CA GLU A 640 17.87 -11.47 -5.90
C GLU A 640 17.27 -12.86 -6.23
N VAL A 641 15.98 -12.93 -6.57
CA VAL A 641 15.34 -14.17 -7.08
C VAL A 641 16.09 -14.66 -8.33
N ALA A 642 16.38 -13.76 -9.26
CA ALA A 642 17.11 -14.07 -10.48
C ALA A 642 18.58 -14.47 -10.23
N MET A 643 19.27 -13.81 -9.30
CA MET A 643 20.65 -14.15 -8.93
C MET A 643 20.74 -15.53 -8.30
N ARG A 644 19.79 -15.90 -7.45
CA ARG A 644 19.70 -17.24 -6.84
C ARG A 644 19.43 -18.33 -7.87
N ALA A 645 18.46 -18.11 -8.76
CA ALA A 645 18.20 -19.02 -9.87
C ALA A 645 19.44 -19.19 -10.78
N ALA A 646 20.12 -18.08 -11.09
CA ALA A 646 21.35 -18.11 -11.88
C ALA A 646 22.50 -18.84 -11.18
N PHE A 647 22.62 -18.71 -9.85
CA PHE A 647 23.62 -19.42 -9.06
C PHE A 647 23.40 -20.94 -9.12
N VAL A 648 22.17 -21.39 -8.87
CA VAL A 648 21.83 -22.82 -8.94
C VAL A 648 22.08 -23.39 -10.33
N ALA A 649 21.69 -22.65 -11.37
CA ALA A 649 21.93 -23.05 -12.76
C ALA A 649 23.43 -23.15 -13.10
N ALA A 650 24.22 -22.10 -12.81
CA ALA A 650 25.65 -22.07 -13.10
C ALA A 650 26.41 -23.17 -12.35
N MET A 651 26.12 -23.36 -11.05
CA MET A 651 26.75 -24.40 -10.24
C MET A 651 26.33 -25.82 -10.65
N SER A 652 25.19 -25.98 -11.32
CA SER A 652 24.77 -27.25 -11.93
C SER A 652 25.43 -27.52 -13.29
N GLY A 653 26.34 -26.64 -13.75
CA GLY A 653 27.08 -26.82 -15.00
C GLY A 653 26.32 -26.43 -16.27
N VAL A 654 25.24 -25.65 -16.15
CA VAL A 654 24.52 -25.06 -17.30
C VAL A 654 24.77 -23.56 -17.38
N GLN A 655 24.81 -23.02 -18.61
CA GLN A 655 25.00 -21.60 -18.86
C GLN A 655 23.71 -20.81 -18.60
N VAL A 656 23.86 -19.54 -18.20
CA VAL A 656 22.77 -18.60 -17.91
C VAL A 656 22.88 -17.38 -18.83
N ALA A 657 21.76 -16.97 -19.42
CA ALA A 657 21.65 -15.74 -20.18
C ALA A 657 20.69 -14.75 -19.49
N VAL A 658 21.17 -13.56 -19.15
CA VAL A 658 20.37 -12.46 -18.59
C VAL A 658 20.24 -11.37 -19.65
N ILE A 659 19.01 -11.06 -20.06
CA ILE A 659 18.72 -10.12 -21.14
C ILE A 659 17.94 -8.92 -20.58
N ALA A 660 18.52 -7.73 -20.77
CA ALA A 660 17.93 -6.46 -20.38
C ALA A 660 17.67 -5.55 -21.60
N PRO A 661 16.65 -4.67 -21.56
CA PRO A 661 16.24 -3.88 -22.72
C PRO A 661 17.23 -2.78 -23.10
N THR A 662 17.90 -2.19 -22.10
CA THR A 662 18.83 -1.07 -22.31
C THR A 662 20.26 -1.43 -21.90
N THR A 663 21.21 -0.70 -22.47
CA THR A 663 22.64 -0.80 -22.15
C THR A 663 22.91 -0.48 -20.67
N LEU A 664 22.15 0.45 -20.08
CA LEU A 664 22.26 0.82 -18.66
C LEU A 664 21.83 -0.34 -17.75
N LEU A 665 20.66 -0.95 -17.95
CA LEU A 665 20.22 -2.09 -17.13
C LEU A 665 21.19 -3.27 -17.29
N SER A 666 21.66 -3.54 -18.51
CA SER A 666 22.69 -4.57 -18.73
C SER A 666 23.97 -4.30 -17.93
N ARG A 667 24.41 -3.03 -17.84
CA ARG A 667 25.57 -2.64 -17.04
C ARG A 667 25.31 -2.80 -15.54
N GLN A 668 24.12 -2.45 -15.07
CA GLN A 668 23.72 -2.59 -13.67
C GLN A 668 23.69 -4.05 -13.24
N HIS A 669 23.01 -4.91 -13.99
CA HIS A 669 23.02 -6.36 -13.75
C HIS A 669 24.43 -6.93 -13.81
N ALA A 670 25.24 -6.55 -14.81
CA ALA A 670 26.61 -7.05 -14.93
C ALA A 670 27.49 -6.69 -13.72
N LYS A 671 27.33 -5.48 -13.16
CA LYS A 671 28.02 -5.07 -11.93
C LYS A 671 27.52 -5.89 -10.73
N GLY A 672 26.20 -5.92 -10.51
CA GLY A 672 25.60 -6.63 -9.38
C GLY A 672 25.94 -8.13 -9.35
N PHE A 673 25.87 -8.81 -10.50
CA PHE A 673 26.24 -10.22 -10.60
C PHE A 673 27.73 -10.44 -10.34
N LYS A 674 28.62 -9.60 -10.88
CA LYS A 674 30.07 -9.74 -10.58
C LYS A 674 30.38 -9.58 -9.10
N ASP A 675 29.76 -8.60 -8.45
CA ASP A 675 29.98 -8.34 -7.02
C ASP A 675 29.41 -9.48 -6.16
N ARG A 676 28.20 -9.98 -6.48
CA ARG A 676 27.52 -11.06 -5.74
C ARG A 676 28.22 -12.42 -5.91
N PHE A 677 28.73 -12.72 -7.10
CA PHE A 677 29.38 -14.00 -7.43
C PHE A 677 30.89 -14.03 -7.14
N ARG A 678 31.48 -12.92 -6.67
CA ARG A 678 32.92 -12.82 -6.36
C ARG A 678 33.34 -13.91 -5.37
N GLY A 679 34.31 -14.76 -5.70
CA GLY A 679 34.79 -15.83 -4.82
C GLY A 679 34.12 -17.19 -5.04
N PHE A 680 33.15 -17.28 -5.95
CA PHE A 680 32.63 -18.54 -6.48
C PHE A 680 33.29 -18.84 -7.84
N PRO A 681 33.40 -20.12 -8.24
CA PRO A 681 34.00 -20.52 -9.51
C PRO A 681 33.05 -20.30 -10.70
N VAL A 682 32.58 -19.05 -10.89
CA VAL A 682 31.60 -18.68 -11.93
C VAL A 682 32.12 -17.46 -12.70
N GLU A 683 32.28 -17.61 -14.01
CA GLU A 683 32.75 -16.55 -14.90
C GLU A 683 31.58 -15.73 -15.48
N VAL A 684 31.46 -14.48 -15.04
CA VAL A 684 30.40 -13.54 -15.46
C VAL A 684 30.92 -12.55 -16.51
N ARG A 685 30.34 -12.55 -17.72
CA ARG A 685 30.69 -11.64 -18.82
C ARG A 685 29.53 -10.74 -19.25
N GLN A 686 29.86 -9.56 -19.76
CA GLN A 686 28.88 -8.62 -20.31
C GLN A 686 28.96 -8.59 -21.84
N LEU A 687 27.81 -8.54 -22.52
CA LEU A 687 27.73 -8.35 -23.97
C LEU A 687 26.72 -7.23 -24.30
N SER A 688 27.25 -6.04 -24.56
CA SER A 688 26.46 -4.85 -24.91
C SER A 688 27.22 -3.98 -25.91
N ARG A 689 26.58 -2.90 -26.40
CA ARG A 689 27.19 -1.95 -27.35
C ARG A 689 28.47 -1.29 -26.83
N PHE A 690 28.60 -1.11 -25.50
CA PHE A 690 29.75 -0.46 -24.86
C PHE A 690 30.92 -1.41 -24.57
N VAL A 691 30.76 -2.71 -24.84
CA VAL A 691 31.85 -3.66 -24.73
C VAL A 691 32.72 -3.56 -25.98
N SER A 692 34.03 -3.39 -25.79
CA SER A 692 34.97 -3.28 -26.91
C SER A 692 34.89 -4.52 -27.82
N SER A 693 35.12 -4.31 -29.12
CA SER A 693 35.04 -5.38 -30.14
C SER A 693 35.85 -6.62 -29.77
N LYS A 694 37.06 -6.41 -29.22
CA LYS A 694 37.92 -7.49 -28.70
C LYS A 694 37.23 -8.28 -27.58
N ARG A 695 36.79 -7.63 -26.51
CA ARG A 695 36.11 -8.29 -25.37
C ARG A 695 34.80 -8.96 -25.78
N ALA A 696 34.06 -8.37 -26.72
CA ALA A 696 32.83 -8.95 -27.25
C ALA A 696 33.13 -10.23 -28.06
N SER A 697 34.23 -10.26 -28.82
CA SER A 697 34.69 -11.46 -29.53
C SER A 697 35.09 -12.57 -28.55
N ASP A 698 35.88 -12.23 -27.53
CA ASP A 698 36.32 -13.17 -26.49
C ASP A 698 35.13 -13.77 -25.74
N THR A 699 34.12 -12.94 -25.42
CA THR A 699 32.89 -13.39 -24.75
C THR A 699 32.09 -14.36 -25.61
N ARG A 700 32.01 -14.13 -26.93
CA ARG A 700 31.32 -15.06 -27.85
C ARG A 700 32.06 -16.39 -27.98
N ALA A 701 33.38 -16.36 -28.02
CA ALA A 701 34.19 -17.58 -28.03
C ALA A 701 33.98 -18.37 -26.74
N GLY A 702 34.03 -17.69 -25.59
CA GLY A 702 33.82 -18.31 -24.28
C GLY A 702 32.41 -18.87 -24.06
N LEU A 703 31.39 -18.27 -24.67
CA LEU A 703 30.04 -18.84 -24.67
C LEU A 703 29.94 -20.13 -25.48
N ALA A 704 30.69 -20.23 -26.58
CA ALA A 704 30.68 -21.38 -27.47
C ALA A 704 31.51 -22.56 -26.94
N ASP A 705 32.61 -22.30 -26.23
CA ASP A 705 33.45 -23.33 -25.60
C ASP A 705 33.03 -23.70 -24.17
N GLY A 706 32.18 -22.87 -23.55
CA GLY A 706 31.63 -23.06 -22.21
C GLY A 706 32.50 -22.54 -21.07
N SER A 707 33.53 -21.73 -21.35
CA SER A 707 34.33 -21.05 -20.32
C SER A 707 33.62 -19.83 -19.70
N VAL A 708 32.50 -19.39 -20.27
CA VAL A 708 31.64 -18.36 -19.71
C VAL A 708 30.34 -18.99 -19.21
N ASP A 709 30.09 -18.90 -17.91
CA ASP A 709 28.92 -19.48 -17.26
C ASP A 709 27.70 -18.55 -17.37
N ILE A 710 27.89 -17.26 -17.12
CA ILE A 710 26.80 -16.26 -17.11
C ILE A 710 27.12 -15.14 -18.10
N VAL A 711 26.21 -14.89 -19.06
CA VAL A 711 26.26 -13.69 -19.91
C VAL A 711 25.12 -12.74 -19.60
N ILE A 712 25.46 -11.47 -19.46
CA ILE A 712 24.51 -10.39 -19.19
C ILE A 712 24.60 -9.37 -20.33
N GLY A 713 23.49 -9.09 -21.00
CA GLY A 713 23.55 -8.25 -22.19
C GLY A 713 22.22 -7.70 -22.66
N THR A 714 22.29 -6.93 -23.74
CA THR A 714 21.10 -6.42 -24.44
C THR A 714 20.67 -7.41 -25.54
N HIS A 715 19.90 -6.94 -26.51
CA HIS A 715 19.63 -7.66 -27.76
C HIS A 715 20.89 -8.17 -28.48
N ALA A 716 22.09 -7.68 -28.14
CA ALA A 716 23.36 -8.21 -28.61
C ALA A 716 23.56 -9.71 -28.28
N VAL A 717 23.00 -10.22 -27.19
CA VAL A 717 23.02 -11.65 -26.82
C VAL A 717 22.14 -12.48 -27.76
N LEU A 718 21.10 -11.88 -28.33
CA LEU A 718 20.17 -12.52 -29.26
C LEU A 718 20.70 -12.58 -30.71
N ALA A 719 21.86 -11.99 -30.98
CA ALA A 719 22.44 -11.95 -32.31
C ALA A 719 22.79 -13.36 -32.82
N LYS A 720 22.62 -13.59 -34.14
CA LYS A 720 22.84 -14.91 -34.76
C LYS A 720 24.25 -15.49 -34.54
N GLN A 721 25.25 -14.63 -34.34
CA GLN A 721 26.63 -15.05 -34.07
C GLN A 721 26.87 -15.60 -32.65
N VAL A 722 25.91 -15.48 -31.73
CA VAL A 722 26.04 -16.00 -30.37
C VAL A 722 25.60 -17.47 -30.36
N LYS A 723 26.50 -18.35 -29.94
CA LYS A 723 26.25 -19.79 -29.76
C LYS A 723 26.57 -20.16 -28.33
N PHE A 724 25.64 -20.84 -27.67
CA PHE A 724 25.82 -21.40 -26.34
C PHE A 724 26.22 -22.87 -26.46
N LYS A 725 27.10 -23.33 -25.57
CA LYS A 725 27.43 -24.75 -25.44
C LYS A 725 26.31 -25.52 -24.76
N ASN A 726 25.78 -24.98 -23.66
CA ASN A 726 24.76 -25.65 -22.84
C ASN A 726 23.93 -24.62 -22.07
N LEU A 727 23.02 -23.90 -22.75
CA LEU A 727 22.13 -22.93 -22.10
C LEU A 727 21.03 -23.66 -21.33
N GLY A 728 20.93 -23.42 -20.02
CA GLY A 728 19.90 -24.04 -19.17
C GLY A 728 18.90 -23.07 -18.56
N LEU A 729 19.27 -21.79 -18.42
CA LEU A 729 18.40 -20.75 -17.83
C LEU A 729 18.46 -19.45 -18.63
N LEU A 730 17.29 -18.89 -18.93
CA LEU A 730 17.10 -17.60 -19.57
C LEU A 730 16.33 -16.65 -18.63
N ILE A 731 16.97 -15.56 -18.24
CA ILE A 731 16.38 -14.52 -17.41
C ILE A 731 16.11 -13.29 -18.27
N ILE A 732 14.87 -12.80 -18.26
CA ILE A 732 14.42 -11.66 -19.07
C ILE A 732 13.90 -10.58 -18.14
N ASP A 733 14.52 -9.42 -18.16
CA ASP A 733 14.08 -8.27 -17.36
C ASP A 733 13.31 -7.27 -18.23
N GLU A 734 12.17 -6.79 -17.75
CA GLU A 734 11.29 -5.81 -18.40
C GLU A 734 10.98 -6.14 -19.88
N GLU A 735 10.40 -7.34 -20.11
CA GLU A 735 10.07 -7.90 -21.43
C GLU A 735 9.25 -6.95 -22.34
N GLN A 736 8.48 -6.03 -21.76
CA GLN A 736 7.63 -5.09 -22.50
C GLN A 736 8.43 -4.18 -23.45
N HIS A 737 9.67 -3.84 -23.12
CA HIS A 737 10.48 -2.89 -23.90
C HIS A 737 11.19 -3.53 -25.10
N PHE A 738 11.05 -4.83 -25.32
CA PHE A 738 11.65 -5.51 -26.48
C PHE A 738 10.79 -5.42 -27.74
N GLY A 739 11.42 -5.14 -28.87
CA GLY A 739 10.81 -5.15 -30.20
C GLY A 739 10.42 -6.56 -30.69
N VAL A 740 9.58 -6.61 -31.72
CA VAL A 740 8.98 -7.85 -32.27
C VAL A 740 10.04 -8.89 -32.65
N ASN A 741 11.06 -8.50 -33.42
CA ASN A 741 12.14 -9.41 -33.86
C ASN A 741 12.91 -10.03 -32.68
N HIS A 742 13.09 -9.28 -31.58
CA HIS A 742 13.75 -9.80 -30.38
C HIS A 742 12.86 -10.82 -29.67
N LYS A 743 11.55 -10.56 -29.58
CA LYS A 743 10.57 -11.46 -28.98
C LYS A 743 10.47 -12.80 -29.73
N GLU A 744 10.51 -12.77 -31.06
CA GLU A 744 10.55 -14.01 -31.86
C GLU A 744 11.82 -14.82 -31.61
N ARG A 745 12.98 -14.16 -31.50
CA ARG A 745 14.22 -14.85 -31.16
C ARG A 745 14.21 -15.43 -29.75
N LEU A 746 13.60 -14.73 -28.78
CA LEU A 746 13.41 -15.24 -27.42
C LEU A 746 12.54 -16.50 -27.43
N LYS A 747 11.39 -16.50 -28.13
CA LYS A 747 10.52 -17.68 -28.24
C LYS A 747 11.26 -18.92 -28.76
N GLN A 748 12.16 -18.76 -29.73
CA GLN A 748 12.99 -19.86 -30.25
C GLN A 748 13.96 -20.44 -29.23
N LEU A 749 14.40 -19.64 -28.25
CA LEU A 749 15.29 -20.10 -27.18
C LEU A 749 14.53 -20.73 -26.01
N ARG A 750 13.26 -20.35 -25.80
CA ARG A 750 12.43 -20.80 -24.64
C ARG A 750 11.99 -22.27 -24.68
N THR A 751 12.23 -22.98 -25.78
CA THR A 751 11.60 -24.27 -26.05
C THR A 751 12.02 -25.44 -25.15
N ASP A 752 13.21 -25.37 -24.58
CA ASP A 752 13.92 -26.49 -23.95
C ASP A 752 14.74 -26.07 -22.72
N ILE A 753 14.54 -24.84 -22.24
CA ILE A 753 15.29 -24.25 -21.13
C ILE A 753 14.35 -23.64 -20.09
N HIS A 754 14.85 -23.43 -18.87
CA HIS A 754 14.12 -22.68 -17.85
C HIS A 754 14.10 -21.20 -18.20
N VAL A 755 12.96 -20.54 -17.99
CA VAL A 755 12.72 -19.14 -18.32
C VAL A 755 12.17 -18.41 -17.10
N LEU A 756 12.81 -17.32 -16.73
CA LEU A 756 12.39 -16.44 -15.64
C LEU A 756 12.20 -15.03 -16.19
N THR A 757 10.98 -14.51 -16.19
CA THR A 757 10.72 -13.11 -16.57
C THR A 757 10.52 -12.27 -15.32
N LEU A 758 11.17 -11.10 -15.25
CA LEU A 758 11.03 -10.12 -14.17
C LEU A 758 10.29 -8.88 -14.69
N THR A 759 9.37 -8.33 -13.90
CA THR A 759 8.68 -7.08 -14.26
C THR A 759 8.23 -6.28 -13.04
N ALA A 760 8.27 -4.94 -13.15
CA ALA A 760 7.77 -4.03 -12.13
C ALA A 760 6.24 -3.93 -12.10
N THR A 761 5.62 -3.89 -13.27
CA THR A 761 4.17 -3.82 -13.46
C THR A 761 3.79 -4.91 -14.45
N PRO A 762 2.99 -5.91 -14.05
CA PRO A 762 2.71 -7.02 -14.93
C PRO A 762 1.97 -6.51 -16.15
N ILE A 763 2.48 -6.84 -17.34
CA ILE A 763 1.83 -6.46 -18.60
C ILE A 763 0.42 -7.05 -18.58
N PRO A 764 -0.63 -6.26 -18.88
CA PRO A 764 -2.02 -6.72 -18.98
C PRO A 764 -2.19 -8.14 -19.58
N ARG A 765 -1.55 -8.39 -20.74
CA ARG A 765 -1.49 -9.70 -21.42
C ARG A 765 -0.87 -10.83 -20.59
N THR A 766 0.25 -10.52 -19.94
CA THR A 766 1.05 -11.51 -19.21
C THR A 766 0.39 -11.84 -17.87
N LEU A 767 -0.22 -10.84 -17.24
CA LEU A 767 -1.08 -11.04 -16.08
C LEU A 767 -2.24 -11.97 -16.45
N GLN A 768 -2.92 -11.71 -17.58
CA GLN A 768 -4.02 -12.57 -18.04
C GLN A 768 -3.59 -14.02 -18.28
N LEU A 769 -2.45 -14.28 -18.94
CA LEU A 769 -1.93 -15.64 -19.13
C LEU A 769 -1.55 -16.34 -17.82
N SER A 770 -1.19 -15.55 -16.81
CA SER A 770 -0.88 -16.08 -15.49
C SER A 770 -2.14 -16.40 -14.69
N LEU A 771 -3.15 -15.53 -14.77
CA LEU A 771 -4.45 -15.72 -14.15
C LEU A 771 -5.19 -16.95 -14.70
N THR A 772 -4.96 -17.30 -15.97
CA THR A 772 -5.52 -18.53 -16.58
C THR A 772 -4.74 -19.80 -16.26
N GLY A 773 -3.66 -19.71 -15.48
CA GLY A 773 -2.84 -20.85 -15.05
C GLY A 773 -2.07 -21.53 -16.19
N VAL A 774 -1.81 -20.80 -17.28
CA VAL A 774 -0.93 -21.24 -18.39
C VAL A 774 0.52 -20.84 -18.12
N ARG A 775 0.72 -19.77 -17.34
CA ARG A 775 2.03 -19.27 -16.91
C ARG A 775 2.05 -19.14 -15.38
N ASP A 776 3.12 -19.59 -14.74
CA ASP A 776 3.25 -19.47 -13.29
C ASP A 776 3.63 -18.04 -12.90
N LEU A 777 3.04 -17.52 -11.82
CA LEU A 777 3.25 -16.15 -11.33
C LEU A 777 3.54 -16.15 -9.84
N SER A 778 4.63 -15.48 -9.45
CA SER A 778 4.89 -15.12 -8.06
C SER A 778 4.85 -13.60 -7.90
N ILE A 779 4.11 -13.13 -6.90
CA ILE A 779 3.96 -11.70 -6.60
C ILE A 779 4.78 -11.36 -5.36
N ILE A 780 5.65 -10.36 -5.48
CA ILE A 780 6.37 -9.73 -4.39
C ILE A 780 5.68 -8.40 -4.08
N GLY A 781 4.79 -8.41 -3.09
CA GLY A 781 4.03 -7.23 -2.66
C GLY A 781 4.64 -6.51 -1.46
N THR A 782 5.56 -7.18 -0.75
CA THR A 782 6.20 -6.64 0.45
C THR A 782 7.53 -5.95 0.11
N PRO A 783 7.70 -4.66 0.41
CA PRO A 783 8.96 -3.95 0.17
C PRO A 783 10.11 -4.46 1.05
N PRO A 784 11.38 -4.35 0.61
CA PRO A 784 12.55 -4.63 1.42
C PRO A 784 12.75 -3.58 2.52
N VAL A 785 13.57 -3.93 3.52
CA VAL A 785 13.74 -3.18 4.78
C VAL A 785 14.14 -1.71 4.61
N ASP A 786 14.99 -1.40 3.64
CA ASP A 786 15.58 -0.06 3.45
C ASP A 786 14.67 0.90 2.69
N ARG A 787 13.55 0.41 2.14
CA ARG A 787 12.70 1.23 1.29
C ARG A 787 11.69 1.99 2.11
N LEU A 788 12.01 3.25 2.41
CA LEU A 788 11.05 4.20 2.95
C LEU A 788 9.99 4.53 1.90
N ALA A 789 8.74 4.70 2.35
CA ALA A 789 7.67 5.19 1.49
C ALA A 789 8.05 6.56 0.89
N ILE A 790 7.77 6.74 -0.40
CA ILE A 790 8.00 7.99 -1.10
C ILE A 790 6.92 8.96 -0.66
N ARG A 791 7.32 10.05 0.01
CA ARG A 791 6.36 11.10 0.38
C ARG A 791 5.90 11.83 -0.87
N THR A 792 4.60 11.77 -1.11
CA THR A 792 4.00 12.23 -2.36
C THR A 792 3.17 13.48 -2.09
N TYR A 793 3.60 14.61 -2.66
CA TYR A 793 2.91 15.90 -2.55
C TYR A 793 2.16 16.20 -3.84
N VAL A 794 0.89 16.55 -3.73
CA VAL A 794 0.08 17.02 -4.85
C VAL A 794 -0.27 18.48 -4.60
N SER A 795 0.27 19.39 -5.41
CA SER A 795 0.07 20.82 -5.25
C SER A 795 0.11 21.55 -6.59
N GLU A 796 -0.22 22.84 -6.58
CA GLU A 796 0.11 23.72 -7.71
C GLU A 796 1.63 23.84 -7.84
N PHE A 797 2.12 24.17 -9.05
CA PHE A 797 3.51 24.53 -9.27
C PHE A 797 3.87 25.79 -8.47
N ASP A 798 4.84 25.66 -7.55
CA ASP A 798 5.32 26.73 -6.68
C ASP A 798 6.84 26.82 -6.75
N THR A 799 7.36 27.97 -7.19
CA THR A 799 8.78 28.13 -7.52
C THR A 799 9.69 27.87 -6.32
N ILE A 800 9.29 28.36 -5.14
CA ILE A 800 10.08 28.26 -3.91
C ILE A 800 10.12 26.82 -3.43
N THR A 801 8.97 26.14 -3.33
CA THR A 801 8.91 24.74 -2.90
C THR A 801 9.75 23.83 -3.81
N ILE A 802 9.65 24.02 -5.14
CA ILE A 802 10.41 23.23 -6.12
C ILE A 802 11.90 23.55 -6.05
N ARG A 803 12.30 24.83 -5.90
CA ARG A 803 13.70 25.22 -5.70
C ARG A 803 14.29 24.59 -4.45
N GLU A 804 13.60 24.68 -3.32
CA GLU A 804 14.05 24.09 -2.06
C GLU A 804 14.14 22.57 -2.14
N ALA A 805 13.20 21.91 -2.81
CA ALA A 805 13.25 20.47 -3.02
C ALA A 805 14.54 20.06 -3.76
N LEU A 806 14.92 20.81 -4.79
CA LEU A 806 16.15 20.59 -5.58
C LEU A 806 17.42 20.92 -4.78
N LEU A 807 17.45 22.05 -4.09
CA LEU A 807 18.60 22.48 -3.27
C LEU A 807 18.83 21.54 -2.08
N ARG A 808 17.75 21.12 -1.40
CA ARG A 808 17.82 20.14 -0.31
C ARG A 808 18.42 18.83 -0.79
N GLU A 809 18.09 18.38 -2.00
CA GLU A 809 18.70 17.20 -2.59
C GLU A 809 20.18 17.41 -2.92
N HIS A 810 20.51 18.55 -3.52
CA HIS A 810 21.89 18.89 -3.89
C HIS A 810 22.81 18.97 -2.66
N TYR A 811 22.41 19.68 -1.61
CA TYR A 811 23.23 19.83 -0.40
C TYR A 811 23.40 18.53 0.39
N ARG A 812 22.50 17.55 0.23
CA ARG A 812 22.70 16.19 0.78
C ARG A 812 23.53 15.27 -0.12
N GLY A 813 24.09 15.80 -1.22
CA GLY A 813 24.89 15.04 -2.19
C GLY A 813 24.08 14.04 -3.01
N GLY A 814 22.77 14.26 -3.14
CA GLY A 814 21.87 13.43 -3.93
C GLY A 814 21.56 14.02 -5.31
N GLN A 815 20.70 13.34 -6.06
CA GLN A 815 20.29 13.74 -7.42
C GLN A 815 18.76 13.83 -7.52
N SER A 816 18.25 14.62 -8.47
CA SER A 816 16.82 14.79 -8.69
C SER A 816 16.38 14.49 -10.12
N PHE A 817 15.16 13.98 -10.27
CA PHE A 817 14.47 13.90 -11.56
C PHE A 817 13.49 15.06 -11.70
N PHE A 818 13.52 15.74 -12.84
CA PHE A 818 12.51 16.73 -13.22
C PHE A 818 11.84 16.24 -14.51
N VAL A 819 10.59 15.78 -14.41
CA VAL A 819 9.86 15.12 -15.50
C VAL A 819 8.79 16.03 -16.07
N VAL A 820 8.85 16.26 -17.39
CA VAL A 820 7.83 17.00 -18.14
C VAL A 820 7.01 16.09 -19.06
N PRO A 821 5.74 16.39 -19.35
CA PRO A 821 4.91 15.49 -20.16
C PRO A 821 5.26 15.55 -21.65
N ARG A 822 5.74 16.70 -22.16
CA ARG A 822 6.02 16.90 -23.58
C ARG A 822 7.37 17.58 -23.81
N ILE A 823 7.96 17.31 -24.98
CA ILE A 823 9.20 17.95 -25.42
C ILE A 823 9.03 19.47 -25.54
N SER A 824 7.83 19.94 -25.90
CA SER A 824 7.51 21.38 -25.96
C SER A 824 7.63 22.11 -24.62
N ASP A 825 7.56 21.37 -23.51
CA ASP A 825 7.61 21.92 -22.16
C ASP A 825 9.05 21.99 -21.62
N LEU A 826 10.04 21.38 -22.31
CA LEU A 826 11.45 21.38 -21.89
C LEU A 826 12.09 22.77 -21.90
N PRO A 827 11.99 23.60 -22.97
CA PRO A 827 12.68 24.89 -23.01
C PRO A 827 12.29 25.82 -21.87
N GLU A 828 10.99 25.85 -21.53
CA GLU A 828 10.47 26.65 -20.42
C GLU A 828 11.09 26.23 -19.07
N MET A 829 11.22 24.93 -18.84
CA MET A 829 11.80 24.40 -17.59
C MET A 829 13.33 24.47 -17.58
N GLU A 830 14.00 24.45 -18.73
CA GLU A 830 15.44 24.71 -18.85
C GLU A 830 15.78 26.14 -18.44
N ASP A 831 15.01 27.12 -18.95
CA ASP A 831 15.16 28.52 -18.59
C ASP A 831 14.84 28.73 -17.10
N TRP A 832 13.78 28.10 -16.59
CA TRP A 832 13.43 28.13 -15.17
C TRP A 832 14.55 27.60 -14.27
N LEU A 833 15.17 26.45 -14.61
CA LEU A 833 16.28 25.89 -13.83
C LEU A 833 17.49 26.83 -13.84
N ARG A 834 17.79 27.44 -14.99
CA ARG A 834 18.92 28.37 -15.15
C ARG A 834 18.74 29.63 -14.31
N ASP A 835 17.52 30.16 -14.27
CA ASP A 835 17.21 31.42 -13.60
C ASP A 835 16.94 31.25 -12.11
N GLN A 836 16.21 30.19 -11.72
CA GLN A 836 15.72 30.01 -10.35
C GLN A 836 16.61 29.11 -9.49
N VAL A 837 17.40 28.21 -10.08
CA VAL A 837 18.25 27.26 -9.34
C VAL A 837 19.67 27.19 -9.94
N PRO A 838 20.39 28.33 -10.05
CA PRO A 838 21.72 28.39 -10.69
C PRO A 838 22.79 27.56 -9.96
N GLU A 839 22.57 27.19 -8.70
CA GLU A 839 23.48 26.40 -7.89
C GLU A 839 23.56 24.93 -8.34
N VAL A 840 22.58 24.47 -9.11
CA VAL A 840 22.38 23.06 -9.45
C VAL A 840 22.71 22.81 -10.92
N SER A 841 23.53 21.78 -11.17
CA SER A 841 23.87 21.36 -12.54
C SER A 841 22.79 20.43 -13.11
N PHE A 842 22.38 20.65 -14.36
CA PHE A 842 21.34 19.83 -15.00
C PHE A 842 21.73 19.33 -16.39
N VAL A 843 21.14 18.21 -16.78
CA VAL A 843 21.24 17.64 -18.14
C VAL A 843 19.86 17.28 -18.67
N VAL A 844 19.65 17.50 -19.97
CA VAL A 844 18.37 17.27 -20.64
C VAL A 844 18.38 15.95 -21.40
N ALA A 845 17.32 15.14 -21.26
CA ALA A 845 17.17 13.87 -21.97
C ALA A 845 15.74 13.63 -22.49
N HIS A 846 15.58 13.34 -23.78
CA HIS A 846 14.28 13.05 -24.38
C HIS A 846 14.35 11.99 -25.49
N GLY A 847 13.22 11.36 -25.80
CA GLY A 847 13.16 10.21 -26.72
C GLY A 847 13.42 10.49 -28.21
N GLN A 848 13.47 11.76 -28.63
CA GLN A 848 13.81 12.13 -30.02
C GLN A 848 15.32 12.30 -30.23
N MET A 849 16.13 12.21 -29.17
CA MET A 849 17.58 12.28 -29.27
C MET A 849 18.14 11.05 -29.98
N ALA A 850 19.30 11.20 -30.62
CA ALA A 850 20.02 10.06 -31.17
C ALA A 850 20.39 9.08 -30.03
N ALA A 851 20.20 7.78 -30.23
CA ALA A 851 20.39 6.76 -29.19
C ALA A 851 21.78 6.80 -28.52
N GLY A 852 22.83 7.20 -29.26
CA GLY A 852 24.17 7.39 -28.69
C GLY A 852 24.25 8.60 -27.74
N GLU A 853 23.69 9.74 -28.15
CA GLU A 853 23.68 10.96 -27.34
C GLU A 853 22.84 10.80 -26.07
N LEU A 854 21.67 10.14 -26.19
CA LEU A 854 20.84 9.82 -25.04
C LEU A 854 21.60 8.93 -24.04
N ASP A 855 22.18 7.82 -24.50
CA ASP A 855 22.95 6.92 -23.62
C ASP A 855 24.12 7.66 -22.95
N ASP A 856 24.82 8.55 -23.65
CA ASP A 856 25.94 9.33 -23.10
C ASP A 856 25.49 10.29 -21.98
N ARG A 857 24.38 11.03 -22.19
CA ARG A 857 23.80 11.92 -21.17
C ARG A 857 23.27 11.14 -19.96
N MET A 858 22.64 9.99 -20.21
CA MET A 858 22.14 9.11 -19.15
C MET A 858 23.27 8.51 -18.32
N ASN A 859 24.37 8.10 -18.95
CA ASN A 859 25.56 7.62 -18.23
C ASN A 859 26.23 8.76 -17.44
N ALA A 860 26.30 9.98 -17.99
CA ALA A 860 26.84 11.12 -17.26
C ALA A 860 26.04 11.44 -16.00
N PHE A 861 24.71 11.37 -16.08
CA PHE A 861 23.84 11.50 -14.91
C PHE A 861 24.06 10.34 -13.92
N TYR A 862 24.12 9.09 -14.39
CA TYR A 862 24.39 7.93 -13.53
C TYR A 862 25.74 8.02 -12.79
N ASP A 863 26.77 8.56 -13.45
CA ASP A 863 28.11 8.73 -12.88
C ASP A 863 28.20 9.95 -11.92
N GLY A 864 27.08 10.62 -11.62
CA GLY A 864 27.01 11.75 -10.68
C GLY A 864 27.59 13.06 -11.23
N LYS A 865 27.70 13.23 -12.55
CA LYS A 865 28.24 14.46 -13.15
C LYS A 865 27.25 15.63 -13.18
N TYR A 866 25.97 15.35 -12.99
CA TYR A 866 24.89 16.33 -12.97
C TYR A 866 23.95 16.03 -11.80
N ASP A 867 23.46 17.09 -11.16
CA ASP A 867 22.54 17.00 -10.02
C ASP A 867 21.11 16.68 -10.46
N VAL A 868 20.67 17.24 -11.59
CA VAL A 868 19.28 17.13 -12.09
C VAL A 868 19.23 16.53 -13.49
N LEU A 869 18.34 15.55 -13.68
CA LEU A 869 17.92 15.08 -15.00
C LEU A 869 16.58 15.69 -15.36
N LEU A 870 16.58 16.67 -16.28
CA LEU A 870 15.37 17.22 -16.88
C LEU A 870 14.98 16.35 -18.08
N ALA A 871 13.86 15.64 -18.00
CA ALA A 871 13.52 14.62 -18.98
C ALA A 871 12.01 14.50 -19.24
N THR A 872 11.67 13.84 -20.36
CA THR A 872 10.28 13.41 -20.59
C THR A 872 9.99 12.10 -19.86
N THR A 873 8.90 11.40 -20.21
CA THR A 873 8.56 10.04 -19.73
C THR A 873 9.66 8.99 -19.95
N ILE A 874 10.79 9.31 -20.58
CA ILE A 874 11.90 8.37 -20.79
C ILE A 874 12.50 7.84 -19.48
N VAL A 875 12.31 8.56 -18.37
CA VAL A 875 12.68 8.10 -17.01
C VAL A 875 11.93 6.81 -16.63
N GLU A 876 10.79 6.53 -17.25
CA GLU A 876 10.04 5.27 -17.13
C GLU A 876 10.89 4.05 -17.53
N SER A 877 11.89 4.20 -18.41
CA SER A 877 12.63 3.09 -19.05
C SER A 877 13.75 2.43 -18.21
N GLY A 878 13.55 2.31 -16.89
CA GLY A 878 14.37 1.45 -16.03
C GLY A 878 15.64 2.09 -15.46
N LEU A 879 15.66 3.40 -15.29
CA LEU A 879 16.77 4.08 -14.62
C LEU A 879 16.77 3.75 -13.13
N ASP A 880 17.76 2.96 -12.70
CA ASP A 880 18.09 2.78 -11.29
C ASP A 880 19.24 3.69 -10.88
N ILE A 881 18.94 4.74 -10.12
CA ILE A 881 19.92 5.70 -9.59
C ILE A 881 19.68 5.78 -8.08
N PRO A 882 20.49 5.08 -7.26
CA PRO A 882 20.31 5.04 -5.79
C PRO A 882 20.41 6.42 -5.13
N THR A 883 21.22 7.31 -5.70
CA THR A 883 21.40 8.69 -5.27
C THR A 883 20.22 9.60 -5.64
N ALA A 884 19.32 9.16 -6.52
CA ALA A 884 18.18 9.95 -6.93
C ALA A 884 17.00 9.76 -5.96
N ASN A 885 16.76 10.77 -5.11
CA ASN A 885 15.77 10.67 -4.03
C ASN A 885 14.69 11.77 -4.09
N THR A 886 14.80 12.75 -5.00
CA THR A 886 13.75 13.74 -5.22
C THR A 886 13.24 13.67 -6.65
N MET A 887 11.91 13.69 -6.81
CA MET A 887 11.23 13.67 -8.08
C MET A 887 10.25 14.83 -8.19
N ILE A 888 10.31 15.54 -9.32
CA ILE A 888 9.41 16.63 -9.64
C ILE A 888 8.71 16.27 -10.93
N ILE A 889 7.38 16.21 -10.91
CA ILE A 889 6.54 15.91 -12.07
C ILE A 889 5.79 17.19 -12.42
N HIS A 890 6.20 17.83 -13.52
CA HIS A 890 5.51 18.97 -14.07
C HIS A 890 4.21 18.53 -14.75
N ARG A 891 3.11 19.24 -14.50
CA ARG A 891 1.80 18.98 -15.14
C ARG A 891 1.34 17.52 -14.97
N ALA A 892 1.35 17.04 -13.73
CA ALA A 892 0.93 15.70 -13.34
C ALA A 892 -0.51 15.36 -13.79
N ASP A 893 -1.36 16.37 -14.00
CA ASP A 893 -2.70 16.25 -14.58
C ASP A 893 -2.72 15.58 -15.97
N MET A 894 -1.61 15.61 -16.71
CA MET A 894 -1.53 15.07 -18.07
C MET A 894 -1.11 13.59 -18.16
N PHE A 895 -0.69 12.97 -17.07
CA PHE A 895 -0.15 11.60 -17.08
C PHE A 895 -1.20 10.56 -16.65
N GLY A 896 -1.14 9.34 -17.20
CA GLY A 896 -1.95 8.22 -16.70
C GLY A 896 -1.51 7.76 -15.30
N LEU A 897 -2.39 7.05 -14.57
CA LEU A 897 -2.11 6.59 -13.21
C LEU A 897 -0.91 5.63 -13.17
N ALA A 898 -0.88 4.65 -14.10
CA ALA A 898 0.23 3.72 -14.27
C ALA A 898 1.57 4.41 -14.52
N GLN A 899 1.56 5.43 -15.39
CA GLN A 899 2.77 6.20 -15.72
C GLN A 899 3.28 6.97 -14.50
N LEU A 900 2.38 7.69 -13.80
CA LEU A 900 2.76 8.43 -12.60
C LEU A 900 3.33 7.49 -11.51
N TYR A 901 2.72 6.32 -11.34
CA TYR A 901 3.19 5.33 -10.36
C TYR A 901 4.58 4.78 -10.71
N GLN A 902 4.80 4.41 -11.97
CA GLN A 902 6.10 3.93 -12.45
C GLN A 902 7.18 4.99 -12.36
N ILE A 903 6.88 6.23 -12.78
CA ILE A 903 7.78 7.38 -12.70
C ILE A 903 8.13 7.64 -11.23
N ARG A 904 7.13 7.79 -10.36
CA ARG A 904 7.29 7.94 -8.90
C ARG A 904 8.20 6.86 -8.33
N GLY A 905 7.99 5.60 -8.71
CA GLY A 905 8.77 4.46 -8.24
C GLY A 905 10.25 4.45 -8.64
N ARG A 906 10.73 5.42 -9.44
CA ARG A 906 12.15 5.55 -9.81
C ARG A 906 13.01 6.24 -8.74
N VAL A 907 12.41 6.95 -7.78
CA VAL A 907 13.09 7.49 -6.59
C VAL A 907 12.85 6.64 -5.34
N GLY A 908 13.63 6.89 -4.29
CA GLY A 908 13.46 6.18 -3.00
C GLY A 908 14.02 4.77 -3.05
N ARG A 909 15.24 4.65 -3.56
CA ARG A 909 16.00 3.39 -3.63
C ARG A 909 17.12 3.30 -2.60
N SER A 910 17.39 4.41 -1.89
CA SER A 910 18.35 4.47 -0.79
C SER A 910 17.65 4.48 0.57
N LYS A 911 18.44 4.43 1.65
CA LYS A 911 17.98 4.64 3.04
C LYS A 911 17.45 6.05 3.28
N ALA A 912 17.77 7.00 2.39
CA ALA A 912 17.28 8.37 2.49
C ALA A 912 15.81 8.44 2.07
N ARG A 913 15.00 9.15 2.86
CA ARG A 913 13.60 9.39 2.50
C ARG A 913 13.53 10.13 1.16
N ALA A 914 12.68 9.60 0.27
CA ALA A 914 12.43 10.18 -1.03
C ALA A 914 11.13 10.98 -1.07
N TYR A 915 11.12 11.96 -1.98
CA TYR A 915 10.05 12.92 -2.14
C TYR A 915 9.61 12.98 -3.60
N ALA A 916 8.30 13.01 -3.84
CA ALA A 916 7.72 13.17 -5.16
C ALA A 916 6.74 14.36 -5.15
N TYR A 917 7.04 15.38 -5.94
CA TYR A 917 6.22 16.58 -6.10
C TYR A 917 5.44 16.49 -7.42
N LEU A 918 4.14 16.23 -7.33
CA LEU A 918 3.22 16.22 -8.45
C LEU A 918 2.58 17.61 -8.57
N THR A 919 3.06 18.37 -9.54
CA THR A 919 2.62 19.75 -9.73
C THR A 919 1.53 19.84 -10.79
N THR A 920 0.53 20.69 -10.55
CA THR A 920 -0.49 21.05 -11.53
C THR A 920 -0.31 22.49 -11.98
N LYS A 921 -0.93 22.86 -13.11
CA LYS A 921 -0.93 24.25 -13.57
C LYS A 921 -1.63 25.13 -12.51
N PRO A 922 -1.01 26.24 -12.06
CA PRO A 922 -1.63 27.16 -11.12
C PRO A 922 -2.99 27.64 -11.63
N ARG A 923 -4.00 27.68 -10.75
CA ARG A 923 -5.37 28.16 -11.01
C ARG A 923 -6.16 27.37 -12.07
N ALA A 924 -5.64 26.24 -12.57
CA ALA A 924 -6.37 25.41 -13.52
C ALA A 924 -7.34 24.47 -12.79
N ARG A 925 -8.61 24.46 -13.20
CA ARG A 925 -9.57 23.46 -12.69
C ARG A 925 -9.20 22.08 -13.22
N LEU A 926 -8.96 21.16 -12.30
CA LEU A 926 -8.77 19.75 -12.62
C LEU A 926 -10.12 19.12 -13.02
N THR A 927 -10.08 18.12 -13.89
CA THR A 927 -11.25 17.27 -14.13
C THR A 927 -11.48 16.38 -12.89
N PRO A 928 -12.73 15.99 -12.58
CA PRO A 928 -13.00 15.10 -11.44
C PRO A 928 -12.18 13.80 -11.47
N GLN A 929 -11.91 13.27 -12.67
CA GLN A 929 -11.07 12.09 -12.88
C GLN A 929 -9.59 12.35 -12.56
N ALA A 930 -9.04 13.51 -12.97
CA ALA A 930 -7.66 13.87 -12.66
C ALA A 930 -7.47 14.13 -11.16
N GLU A 931 -8.43 14.78 -10.51
CA GLU A 931 -8.41 15.02 -9.07
C GLU A 931 -8.46 13.69 -8.29
N LYS A 932 -9.40 12.79 -8.63
CA LYS A 932 -9.49 11.46 -8.02
C LYS A 932 -8.19 10.68 -8.20
N ARG A 933 -7.62 10.70 -9.41
CA ARG A 933 -6.36 9.99 -9.73
C ARG A 933 -5.17 10.52 -8.92
N LEU A 934 -5.00 11.85 -8.84
CA LEU A 934 -3.90 12.47 -8.09
C LEU A 934 -4.09 12.27 -6.58
N ARG A 935 -5.32 12.35 -6.07
CA ARG A 935 -5.65 12.07 -4.67
C ARG A 935 -5.31 10.63 -4.30
N VAL A 936 -5.73 9.66 -5.13
CA VAL A 936 -5.36 8.25 -4.96
C VAL A 936 -3.84 8.12 -4.91
N LEU A 937 -3.11 8.69 -5.87
CA LEU A 937 -1.65 8.62 -5.88
C LEU A 937 -0.98 9.27 -4.64
N GLY A 938 -1.55 10.36 -4.14
CA GLY A 938 -1.12 11.03 -2.90
C GLY A 938 -1.39 10.21 -1.65
N SER A 939 -2.52 9.50 -1.58
CA SER A 939 -2.88 8.60 -0.47
C SER A 939 -2.12 7.26 -0.47
N LEU A 940 -1.50 6.89 -1.60
CA LEU A 940 -0.72 5.66 -1.74
C LEU A 940 0.66 5.79 -1.06
N ASP A 941 0.65 5.86 0.26
CA ASP A 941 1.82 5.88 1.14
C ASP A 941 2.37 4.46 1.44
N SER A 942 1.66 3.40 1.05
CA SER A 942 2.14 2.02 1.17
C SER A 942 2.75 1.51 -0.15
N LEU A 943 4.00 1.07 -0.07
CA LEU A 943 4.70 0.28 -1.08
C LEU A 943 3.95 -1.07 -1.30
N GLY A 944 3.74 -1.51 -2.56
CA GLY A 944 2.99 -2.73 -2.90
C GLY A 944 1.68 -2.52 -3.66
N ALA A 945 1.28 -1.26 -3.92
CA ALA A 945 0.07 -0.93 -4.68
C ALA A 945 0.17 -1.16 -6.20
N GLY A 946 1.36 -1.50 -6.72
CA GLY A 946 1.60 -1.68 -8.16
C GLY A 946 0.74 -2.77 -8.81
N PHE A 947 0.37 -3.82 -8.06
CA PHE A 947 -0.54 -4.86 -8.54
C PHE A 947 -1.97 -4.34 -8.73
N THR A 948 -2.56 -3.70 -7.71
CA THR A 948 -3.89 -3.08 -7.77
C THR A 948 -3.98 -2.10 -8.93
N LEU A 949 -2.92 -1.34 -9.12
CA LEU A 949 -2.82 -0.31 -10.15
C LEU A 949 -2.66 -0.91 -11.56
N ALA A 950 -1.97 -2.04 -11.69
CA ALA A 950 -1.87 -2.80 -12.93
C ALA A 950 -3.17 -3.53 -13.28
N SER A 951 -3.93 -4.03 -12.30
CA SER A 951 -5.28 -4.55 -12.51
C SER A 951 -6.21 -3.45 -13.05
N GLN A 952 -6.16 -2.25 -12.45
CA GLN A 952 -6.92 -1.11 -12.97
C GLN A 952 -6.47 -0.67 -14.37
N ASP A 953 -5.17 -0.68 -14.68
CA ASP A 953 -4.68 -0.33 -16.02
C ASP A 953 -5.03 -1.40 -17.07
N LEU A 954 -5.04 -2.69 -16.69
CA LEU A 954 -5.56 -3.79 -17.50
C LEU A 954 -7.05 -3.62 -17.79
N ASP A 955 -7.85 -3.22 -16.79
CA ASP A 955 -9.28 -2.93 -16.97
C ASP A 955 -9.49 -1.77 -17.94
N ILE A 956 -8.68 -0.71 -17.85
CA ILE A 956 -8.81 0.53 -18.64
C ILE A 956 -8.30 0.36 -20.08
N ARG A 957 -7.20 -0.38 -20.28
CA ARG A 957 -6.51 -0.49 -21.58
C ARG A 957 -6.79 -1.80 -22.33
N GLY A 958 -7.21 -2.85 -21.62
CA GLY A 958 -7.39 -4.21 -22.13
C GLY A 958 -6.07 -4.97 -22.34
N ALA A 959 -6.12 -6.30 -22.31
CA ALA A 959 -4.95 -7.19 -22.35
C ALA A 959 -4.24 -7.32 -23.71
N GLY A 960 -4.81 -6.78 -24.79
CA GLY A 960 -4.36 -7.09 -26.16
C GLY A 960 -4.66 -8.54 -26.58
N ASN A 961 -4.15 -8.98 -27.73
CA ASN A 961 -4.39 -10.34 -28.26
C ASN A 961 -3.42 -11.35 -27.63
N LEU A 962 -3.91 -12.47 -27.09
CA LEU A 962 -3.13 -13.46 -26.30
C LEU A 962 -2.12 -14.31 -27.10
N LEU A 963 -2.32 -14.54 -28.41
CA LEU A 963 -1.51 -15.49 -29.19
C LEU A 963 -0.91 -14.94 -30.51
N GLY A 964 -1.14 -13.69 -30.91
CA GLY A 964 -0.69 -13.18 -32.22
C GLY A 964 -0.51 -11.66 -32.34
N GLU A 965 -0.14 -11.20 -33.54
CA GLU A 965 0.12 -9.79 -33.91
C GLU A 965 -1.16 -9.00 -34.27
N GLU A 966 -2.32 -9.66 -34.47
CA GLU A 966 -3.58 -8.96 -34.72
C GLU A 966 -4.00 -8.14 -33.49
N GLN A 967 -4.05 -6.81 -33.61
CA GLN A 967 -4.36 -5.90 -32.52
C GLN A 967 -5.81 -6.04 -32.01
N SER A 968 -5.95 -6.14 -30.68
CA SER A 968 -7.01 -5.70 -29.73
C SER A 968 -8.50 -5.55 -30.12
N GLY A 969 -8.95 -5.78 -31.35
CA GLY A 969 -10.30 -5.45 -31.81
C GLY A 969 -11.40 -6.23 -31.08
N HIS A 970 -11.17 -7.51 -30.79
CA HIS A 970 -12.24 -8.41 -30.33
C HIS A 970 -12.58 -8.27 -28.85
N VAL A 971 -11.60 -7.92 -28.00
CA VAL A 971 -11.86 -7.65 -26.56
C VAL A 971 -12.71 -6.39 -26.42
N LYS A 972 -12.47 -5.40 -27.29
CA LYS A 972 -13.32 -4.20 -27.37
C LYS A 972 -14.75 -4.55 -27.74
N GLU A 973 -15.01 -5.54 -28.58
CA GLU A 973 -16.39 -5.81 -29.04
C GLU A 973 -17.32 -6.44 -27.97
N VAL A 974 -16.77 -7.12 -26.97
CA VAL A 974 -17.54 -8.00 -26.07
C VAL A 974 -17.30 -7.69 -24.59
N GLY A 975 -16.35 -6.80 -24.27
CA GLY A 975 -15.97 -6.43 -22.91
C GLY A 975 -14.92 -7.36 -22.31
N TYR A 976 -14.03 -6.79 -21.51
CA TYR A 976 -12.86 -7.50 -20.97
C TYR A 976 -13.22 -8.60 -19.97
N GLU A 977 -14.10 -8.31 -19.02
CA GLU A 977 -14.45 -9.23 -17.93
C GLU A 977 -15.19 -10.48 -18.45
N LEU A 978 -16.14 -10.32 -19.38
CA LEU A 978 -16.82 -11.43 -20.02
C LEU A 978 -15.86 -12.29 -20.87
N TYR A 979 -14.90 -11.65 -21.55
CA TYR A 979 -13.88 -12.36 -22.31
C TYR A 979 -13.00 -13.24 -21.40
N GLN A 980 -12.61 -12.72 -20.22
CA GLN A 980 -11.80 -13.47 -19.26
C GLN A 980 -12.57 -14.66 -18.69
N SER A 981 -13.82 -14.47 -18.26
CA SER A 981 -14.63 -15.56 -17.68
C SER A 981 -14.82 -16.70 -18.69
N MET A 982 -15.09 -16.37 -19.96
CA MET A 982 -15.22 -17.36 -21.03
C MET A 982 -13.93 -18.14 -21.30
N LEU A 983 -12.77 -17.49 -21.16
CA LEU A 983 -11.46 -18.12 -21.35
C LEU A 983 -11.11 -19.06 -20.19
N GLU A 984 -11.34 -18.64 -18.95
CA GLU A 984 -11.14 -19.47 -17.75
C GLU A 984 -12.02 -20.73 -17.80
N GLU A 985 -13.30 -20.58 -18.14
CA GLU A 985 -14.25 -21.68 -18.30
C GLU A 985 -13.81 -22.66 -19.40
N ALA A 986 -13.38 -22.15 -20.57
CA ALA A 986 -12.88 -22.99 -21.66
C ALA A 986 -11.65 -23.80 -21.25
N ILE A 987 -10.71 -23.19 -20.52
CA ILE A 987 -9.50 -23.87 -20.04
C ILE A 987 -9.85 -24.94 -19.00
N ALA A 988 -10.74 -24.64 -18.05
CA ALA A 988 -11.18 -25.59 -17.04
C ALA A 988 -11.84 -26.82 -17.67
N LYS A 989 -12.74 -26.63 -18.65
CA LYS A 989 -13.42 -27.72 -19.37
C LYS A 989 -12.45 -28.59 -20.17
N ILE A 990 -11.46 -27.99 -20.84
CA ILE A 990 -10.45 -28.76 -21.58
C ILE A 990 -9.55 -29.54 -20.60
N LYS A 991 -9.15 -28.95 -19.46
CA LYS A 991 -8.39 -29.66 -18.40
C LYS A 991 -9.16 -30.83 -17.80
N ALA A 992 -10.49 -30.72 -17.68
CA ALA A 992 -11.36 -31.78 -17.18
C ALA A 992 -11.61 -32.93 -18.19
N GLY A 993 -11.13 -32.80 -19.43
CA GLY A 993 -11.30 -33.82 -20.48
C GLY A 993 -12.65 -33.78 -21.20
N GLU A 994 -13.45 -32.73 -21.03
CA GLU A 994 -14.79 -32.58 -21.61
C GLU A 994 -14.76 -32.03 -23.06
N LEU A 995 -13.92 -32.61 -23.92
CA LEU A 995 -13.67 -32.14 -25.29
C LEU A 995 -14.91 -32.18 -26.21
N GLU A 996 -15.84 -33.11 -25.97
CA GLU A 996 -16.98 -33.39 -26.86
C GLU A 996 -18.28 -32.65 -26.46
N GLY A 997 -18.36 -32.01 -25.29
CA GLY A 997 -19.59 -31.38 -24.77
C GLY A 997 -19.73 -29.86 -25.00
N LEU A 998 -18.70 -29.20 -25.54
CA LEU A 998 -18.56 -27.73 -25.54
C LEU A 998 -19.55 -26.97 -26.45
N ALA A 999 -20.31 -27.65 -27.31
CA ALA A 999 -21.17 -27.01 -28.30
C ALA A 999 -22.52 -26.52 -27.74
N ALA A 1000 -22.94 -26.91 -26.52
CA ALA A 1000 -24.33 -26.73 -26.10
C ALA A 1000 -24.60 -26.37 -24.63
N SER A 1001 -23.60 -26.27 -23.73
CA SER A 1001 -23.84 -25.71 -22.40
C SER A 1001 -23.54 -24.21 -22.38
N ASP A 1002 -24.62 -23.40 -22.38
CA ASP A 1002 -24.60 -22.04 -21.82
C ASP A 1002 -24.74 -22.20 -20.30
N ASP A 1003 -23.61 -22.24 -19.58
CA ASP A 1003 -23.61 -22.42 -18.12
C ASP A 1003 -23.88 -21.10 -17.37
N GLN A 1004 -23.69 -19.94 -18.03
CA GLN A 1004 -24.11 -18.65 -17.49
C GLN A 1004 -25.58 -18.35 -17.84
N TRP A 1005 -26.48 -18.92 -17.04
CA TRP A 1005 -27.89 -18.54 -17.03
C TRP A 1005 -28.37 -18.28 -15.60
N ALA A 1006 -29.41 -17.46 -15.46
CA ALA A 1006 -30.05 -17.21 -14.18
C ALA A 1006 -31.53 -17.63 -14.22
N PRO A 1007 -32.03 -18.35 -13.21
CA PRO A 1007 -33.44 -18.71 -13.14
C PRO A 1007 -34.33 -17.50 -12.97
N GLN A 1008 -35.46 -17.46 -13.67
CA GLN A 1008 -36.50 -16.47 -13.44
C GLN A 1008 -37.39 -16.94 -12.28
N ILE A 1009 -37.33 -16.25 -11.15
CA ILE A 1009 -38.04 -16.62 -9.92
C ILE A 1009 -39.12 -15.58 -9.61
N ASN A 1010 -40.37 -16.01 -9.77
CA ASN A 1010 -41.54 -15.15 -9.63
C ASN A 1010 -42.34 -15.56 -8.38
N LEU A 1011 -42.10 -14.87 -7.25
CA LEU A 1011 -42.76 -15.17 -5.96
C LEU A 1011 -43.84 -14.16 -5.55
N GLY A 1012 -43.86 -12.97 -6.18
CA GLY A 1012 -44.73 -11.85 -5.78
C GLY A 1012 -44.41 -11.36 -4.36
N VAL A 1013 -43.12 -11.12 -4.11
CA VAL A 1013 -42.56 -10.65 -2.84
C VAL A 1013 -41.52 -9.55 -3.10
N PRO A 1014 -41.31 -8.61 -2.17
CA PRO A 1014 -40.28 -7.58 -2.36
C PRO A 1014 -38.88 -8.20 -2.44
N VAL A 1015 -38.11 -7.82 -3.46
CA VAL A 1015 -36.72 -8.26 -3.66
C VAL A 1015 -35.86 -7.01 -3.86
N LEU A 1016 -35.45 -6.39 -2.74
CA LEU A 1016 -34.59 -5.21 -2.74
C LEU A 1016 -33.90 -4.98 -1.39
N ILE A 1017 -32.80 -4.23 -1.42
CA ILE A 1017 -32.13 -3.59 -0.30
C ILE A 1017 -32.65 -2.15 -0.25
N PRO A 1018 -33.43 -1.77 0.78
CA PRO A 1018 -34.04 -0.44 0.83
C PRO A 1018 -32.96 0.66 0.86
N GLU A 1019 -33.19 1.76 0.12
CA GLU A 1019 -32.30 2.94 0.12
C GLU A 1019 -32.12 3.52 1.53
N LYS A 1020 -33.15 3.43 2.37
CA LYS A 1020 -33.08 3.86 3.78
C LYS A 1020 -32.15 2.99 4.64
N TYR A 1021 -31.86 1.76 4.22
CA TYR A 1021 -30.98 0.84 4.92
C TYR A 1021 -29.54 0.94 4.40
N VAL A 1022 -29.37 1.05 3.08
CA VAL A 1022 -28.08 1.32 2.43
C VAL A 1022 -28.26 2.48 1.44
N PRO A 1023 -27.94 3.73 1.85
CA PRO A 1023 -28.16 4.92 1.02
C PRO A 1023 -27.20 5.00 -0.17
N ASP A 1024 -25.95 4.60 0.05
CA ASP A 1024 -24.91 4.67 -0.97
C ASP A 1024 -25.13 3.61 -2.06
N LEU A 1025 -25.21 4.08 -3.32
CA LEU A 1025 -25.48 3.25 -4.48
C LEU A 1025 -24.37 2.23 -4.74
N ASP A 1026 -23.11 2.66 -4.63
CA ASP A 1026 -21.94 1.84 -4.93
C ASP A 1026 -21.79 0.70 -3.92
N VAL A 1027 -21.97 1.01 -2.63
CA VAL A 1027 -21.98 0.00 -1.55
C VAL A 1027 -23.12 -0.99 -1.77
N ARG A 1028 -24.32 -0.51 -2.09
CA ARG A 1028 -25.48 -1.38 -2.33
C ARG A 1028 -25.28 -2.29 -3.54
N LEU A 1029 -24.73 -1.78 -4.64
CA LEU A 1029 -24.35 -2.59 -5.81
C LEU A 1029 -23.30 -3.65 -5.47
N GLY A 1030 -22.28 -3.29 -4.68
CA GLY A 1030 -21.28 -4.21 -4.18
C GLY A 1030 -21.89 -5.34 -3.34
N LEU A 1031 -22.86 -5.01 -2.47
CA LEU A 1031 -23.60 -6.00 -1.69
C LEU A 1031 -24.41 -6.95 -2.58
N TYR A 1032 -25.08 -6.45 -3.62
CA TYR A 1032 -25.81 -7.30 -4.57
C TYR A 1032 -24.90 -8.25 -5.33
N ARG A 1033 -23.76 -7.76 -5.85
CA ARG A 1033 -22.78 -8.60 -6.54
C ARG A 1033 -22.19 -9.67 -5.63
N ARG A 1034 -21.87 -9.31 -4.39
CA ARG A 1034 -21.36 -10.28 -3.43
C ARG A 1034 -22.42 -11.28 -3.03
N LEU A 1035 -23.68 -10.87 -2.92
CA LEU A 1035 -24.79 -11.76 -2.61
C LEU A 1035 -25.05 -12.78 -3.74
N SER A 1036 -24.90 -12.38 -5.01
CA SER A 1036 -25.15 -13.27 -6.16
C SER A 1036 -24.12 -14.39 -6.30
N SER A 1037 -22.92 -14.25 -5.70
CA SER A 1037 -21.88 -15.28 -5.69
C SER A 1037 -21.93 -16.24 -4.50
N LEU A 1038 -22.81 -16.03 -3.52
CA LEU A 1038 -22.94 -16.92 -2.35
C LEU A 1038 -23.76 -18.16 -2.69
N GLU A 1039 -23.21 -19.35 -2.43
CA GLU A 1039 -23.85 -20.63 -2.79
C GLU A 1039 -24.29 -21.44 -1.59
N THR A 1040 -23.60 -21.28 -0.46
CA THR A 1040 -23.80 -22.11 0.73
C THR A 1040 -24.64 -21.41 1.80
N LYS A 1041 -25.29 -22.21 2.65
CA LYS A 1041 -26.05 -21.69 3.78
C LYS A 1041 -25.15 -20.92 4.77
N VAL A 1042 -23.93 -21.40 5.00
CA VAL A 1042 -22.98 -20.79 5.95
C VAL A 1042 -22.53 -19.41 5.46
N GLU A 1043 -22.25 -19.28 4.16
CA GLU A 1043 -21.91 -18.00 3.53
C GLU A 1043 -23.05 -16.98 3.64
N LEU A 1044 -24.29 -17.40 3.35
CA LEU A 1044 -25.47 -16.55 3.46
C LEU A 1044 -25.74 -16.09 4.91
N GLU A 1045 -25.54 -16.97 5.89
CA GLU A 1045 -25.65 -16.62 7.32
C GLU A 1045 -24.54 -15.67 7.76
N GLY A 1046 -23.30 -15.89 7.28
CA GLY A 1046 -22.17 -14.99 7.52
C GLY A 1046 -22.38 -13.61 6.89
N PHE A 1047 -22.94 -13.54 5.69
CA PHE A 1047 -23.29 -12.29 5.02
C PHE A 1047 -24.43 -11.55 5.73
N ALA A 1048 -25.45 -12.27 6.21
CA ALA A 1048 -26.52 -11.69 7.02
C ALA A 1048 -25.98 -11.10 8.34
N ALA A 1049 -25.08 -11.81 9.03
CA ALA A 1049 -24.43 -11.32 10.23
C ALA A 1049 -23.60 -10.06 9.95
N GLU A 1050 -22.89 -10.03 8.81
CA GLU A 1050 -22.14 -8.86 8.38
C GLU A 1050 -23.05 -7.65 8.08
N LEU A 1051 -24.17 -7.85 7.39
CA LEU A 1051 -25.12 -6.77 7.13
C LEU A 1051 -25.69 -6.19 8.43
N ILE A 1052 -26.01 -7.06 9.40
CA ILE A 1052 -26.44 -6.65 10.74
C ILE A 1052 -25.37 -5.81 11.42
N ASP A 1053 -24.11 -6.26 11.35
CA ASP A 1053 -22.99 -5.56 11.97
C ASP A 1053 -22.72 -4.19 11.32
N ARG A 1054 -22.85 -4.09 9.99
CA ARG A 1054 -22.49 -2.90 9.20
C ARG A 1054 -23.60 -1.85 9.06
N PHE A 1055 -24.85 -2.28 9.02
CA PHE A 1055 -26.01 -1.43 8.68
C PHE A 1055 -27.15 -1.55 9.70
N GLY A 1056 -26.99 -2.38 10.73
CA GLY A 1056 -28.00 -2.61 11.75
C GLY A 1056 -29.06 -3.62 11.33
N LYS A 1057 -30.20 -3.61 12.02
CA LYS A 1057 -31.24 -4.63 11.88
C LYS A 1057 -31.72 -4.81 10.43
N LEU A 1058 -31.69 -6.07 9.94
CA LEU A 1058 -32.15 -6.42 8.60
C LEU A 1058 -33.64 -6.06 8.38
N PRO A 1059 -33.95 -5.26 7.35
CA PRO A 1059 -35.32 -5.06 6.89
C PRO A 1059 -35.98 -6.36 6.42
N LYS A 1060 -37.31 -6.36 6.32
CA LYS A 1060 -38.07 -7.53 5.88
C LYS A 1060 -37.77 -7.87 4.41
N GLU A 1061 -37.54 -6.85 3.60
CA GLU A 1061 -37.18 -6.89 2.20
C GLU A 1061 -35.83 -7.60 2.02
N VAL A 1062 -34.83 -7.26 2.83
CA VAL A 1062 -33.50 -7.89 2.80
C VAL A 1062 -33.55 -9.35 3.24
N ASN A 1063 -34.31 -9.68 4.28
CA ASN A 1063 -34.54 -11.09 4.67
C ASN A 1063 -35.20 -11.90 3.54
N THR A 1064 -36.11 -11.27 2.79
CA THR A 1064 -36.79 -11.90 1.66
C THR A 1064 -35.82 -12.11 0.49
N LEU A 1065 -34.98 -11.13 0.19
CA LEU A 1065 -33.91 -11.20 -0.81
C LEU A 1065 -32.95 -12.37 -0.52
N LEU A 1066 -32.47 -12.53 0.73
CA LEU A 1066 -31.60 -13.65 1.12
C LEU A 1066 -32.26 -15.01 0.86
N LEU A 1067 -33.56 -15.13 1.12
CA LEU A 1067 -34.33 -16.35 0.84
C LEU A 1067 -34.49 -16.59 -0.67
N VAL A 1068 -34.71 -15.55 -1.47
CA VAL A 1068 -34.82 -15.66 -2.93
C VAL A 1068 -33.51 -16.13 -3.54
N VAL A 1069 -32.37 -15.60 -3.10
CA VAL A 1069 -31.04 -16.03 -3.56
C VAL A 1069 -30.76 -17.49 -3.16
N ARG A 1070 -31.20 -17.90 -1.97
CA ARG A 1070 -31.13 -19.31 -1.58
C ARG A 1070 -31.99 -20.22 -2.48
N ILE A 1071 -33.21 -19.79 -2.84
CA ILE A 1071 -34.06 -20.51 -3.80
C ILE A 1071 -33.38 -20.57 -5.17
N LYS A 1072 -32.75 -19.47 -5.60
CA LYS A 1072 -31.97 -19.39 -6.85
C LYS A 1072 -30.86 -20.45 -6.91
N GLY A 1073 -30.10 -20.61 -5.83
CA GLY A 1073 -29.07 -21.67 -5.74
C GLY A 1073 -29.64 -23.09 -5.91
N GLU A 1074 -30.79 -23.38 -5.30
CA GLU A 1074 -31.47 -24.68 -5.49
C GLU A 1074 -32.05 -24.84 -6.90
N CYS A 1075 -32.61 -23.79 -7.50
CA CYS A 1075 -33.09 -23.80 -8.88
C CYS A 1075 -31.96 -24.09 -9.88
N LYS A 1076 -30.77 -23.50 -9.69
CA LYS A 1076 -29.58 -23.81 -10.52
C LYS A 1076 -29.21 -25.29 -10.40
N LYS A 1077 -29.10 -25.83 -9.19
CA LYS A 1077 -28.83 -27.26 -8.93
C LYS A 1077 -29.89 -28.20 -9.55
N ALA A 1078 -31.14 -27.75 -9.61
CA ALA A 1078 -32.25 -28.50 -10.19
C ALA A 1078 -32.47 -28.28 -11.69
N HIS A 1079 -31.65 -27.43 -12.34
CA HIS A 1079 -31.84 -26.98 -13.74
C HIS A 1079 -33.22 -26.36 -14.02
N ILE A 1080 -33.79 -25.61 -13.06
CA ILE A 1080 -35.08 -24.93 -13.21
C ILE A 1080 -34.86 -23.55 -13.83
N ALA A 1081 -35.21 -23.36 -15.11
CA ALA A 1081 -35.16 -22.07 -15.81
C ALA A 1081 -36.17 -21.05 -15.27
N ARG A 1082 -37.36 -21.50 -14.90
CA ARG A 1082 -38.43 -20.61 -14.43
C ARG A 1082 -39.24 -21.27 -13.32
N LEU A 1083 -39.42 -20.52 -12.24
CA LEU A 1083 -40.22 -20.90 -11.08
C LEU A 1083 -41.25 -19.81 -10.79
N ASP A 1084 -42.49 -20.01 -11.22
CA ASP A 1084 -43.61 -19.12 -10.92
C ASP A 1084 -44.41 -19.69 -9.74
N THR A 1085 -44.65 -18.90 -8.71
CA THR A 1085 -45.52 -19.30 -7.59
C THR A 1085 -46.70 -18.36 -7.43
N GLY A 1086 -47.84 -18.95 -7.06
CA GLY A 1086 -49.07 -18.22 -6.79
C GLY A 1086 -49.89 -18.88 -5.69
N PRO A 1087 -51.09 -18.36 -5.40
CA PRO A 1087 -51.93 -18.89 -4.32
C PRO A 1087 -52.32 -20.36 -4.50
N LYS A 1088 -52.31 -20.87 -5.73
CA LYS A 1088 -52.72 -22.24 -6.09
C LYS A 1088 -51.55 -23.22 -6.28
N GLY A 1089 -50.32 -22.81 -5.96
CA GLY A 1089 -49.11 -23.64 -6.05
C GLY A 1089 -48.00 -23.05 -6.93
N ALA A 1090 -47.22 -23.91 -7.58
CA ALA A 1090 -46.06 -23.54 -8.38
C ALA A 1090 -46.11 -24.09 -9.82
N THR A 1091 -45.53 -23.35 -10.76
CA THR A 1091 -45.24 -23.78 -12.13
C THR A 1091 -43.73 -23.75 -12.35
N ILE A 1092 -43.19 -24.84 -12.88
CA ILE A 1092 -41.75 -25.08 -13.02
C ILE A 1092 -41.49 -25.36 -14.50
N GLN A 1093 -40.49 -24.68 -15.07
CA GLN A 1093 -39.96 -24.97 -16.39
C GLN A 1093 -38.46 -25.21 -16.29
N PHE A 1094 -37.97 -26.27 -16.93
CA PHE A 1094 -36.56 -26.64 -16.89
C PHE A 1094 -35.75 -25.91 -17.97
N HIS A 1095 -34.47 -25.70 -17.70
CA HIS A 1095 -33.53 -25.13 -18.65
C HIS A 1095 -33.36 -26.06 -19.86
N ASN A 1096 -33.46 -25.50 -21.07
CA ASN A 1096 -33.50 -26.25 -22.33
C ASN A 1096 -34.56 -27.37 -22.37
N ASP A 1097 -35.63 -27.23 -21.57
CA ASP A 1097 -36.68 -28.24 -21.36
C ASP A 1097 -36.14 -29.64 -20.95
N LYS A 1098 -34.97 -29.69 -20.28
CA LYS A 1098 -34.31 -30.93 -19.86
C LYS A 1098 -34.05 -30.94 -18.36
N TYR A 1099 -34.33 -32.08 -17.73
CA TYR A 1099 -33.96 -32.33 -16.34
C TYR A 1099 -32.87 -33.42 -16.30
N PRO A 1100 -31.78 -33.25 -15.52
CA PRO A 1100 -30.61 -34.14 -15.57
C PRO A 1100 -30.91 -35.62 -15.26
N ASN A 1101 -31.86 -35.89 -14.36
CA ASN A 1101 -32.19 -37.25 -13.92
C ASN A 1101 -33.68 -37.57 -14.14
N PRO A 1102 -34.08 -38.10 -15.32
CA PRO A 1102 -35.47 -38.43 -15.61
C PRO A 1102 -36.12 -39.36 -14.58
N ALA A 1103 -35.38 -40.33 -14.03
CA ALA A 1103 -35.89 -41.24 -13.00
C ALA A 1103 -36.19 -40.50 -11.69
N GLY A 1104 -35.27 -39.63 -11.26
CA GLY A 1104 -35.48 -38.76 -10.09
C GLY A 1104 -36.66 -37.80 -10.24
N LEU A 1105 -36.98 -37.37 -11.47
CA LEU A 1105 -38.15 -36.55 -11.76
C LEU A 1105 -39.46 -37.32 -11.58
N VAL A 1106 -39.49 -38.57 -12.04
CA VAL A 1106 -40.66 -39.47 -11.88
C VAL A 1106 -40.89 -39.77 -10.40
N ASP A 1107 -39.82 -40.03 -9.64
CA ASP A 1107 -39.90 -40.19 -8.19
C ASP A 1107 -40.50 -38.95 -7.53
N PHE A 1108 -40.00 -37.75 -7.86
CA PHE A 1108 -40.53 -36.51 -7.34
C PHE A 1108 -42.03 -36.37 -7.63
N ILE A 1109 -42.47 -36.61 -8.87
CA ILE A 1109 -43.91 -36.51 -9.24
C ILE A 1109 -44.74 -37.51 -8.45
N THR A 1110 -44.24 -38.73 -8.25
CA THR A 1110 -44.91 -39.80 -7.49
C THR A 1110 -45.02 -39.44 -6.01
N ASP A 1111 -43.95 -38.90 -5.43
CA ASP A 1111 -43.89 -38.42 -4.03
C ASP A 1111 -44.92 -37.30 -3.76
N GLN A 1112 -45.30 -36.53 -4.79
CA GLN A 1112 -46.34 -35.49 -4.70
C GLN A 1112 -47.78 -36.05 -4.63
N ARG A 1113 -47.99 -37.38 -4.68
CA ARG A 1113 -49.29 -38.05 -4.50
C ARG A 1113 -50.43 -37.48 -5.36
N GLY A 1114 -50.15 -37.23 -6.64
CA GLY A 1114 -51.12 -36.70 -7.62
C GLY A 1114 -51.33 -35.18 -7.61
N LEU A 1115 -50.60 -34.45 -6.76
CA LEU A 1115 -50.65 -32.98 -6.70
C LEU A 1115 -49.67 -32.30 -7.67
N ALA A 1116 -48.73 -33.04 -8.25
CA ALA A 1116 -47.92 -32.60 -9.37
C ALA A 1116 -48.43 -33.20 -10.68
N LYS A 1117 -48.50 -32.38 -11.74
CA LYS A 1117 -48.84 -32.83 -13.10
C LYS A 1117 -47.88 -32.23 -14.11
N VAL A 1118 -47.46 -33.04 -15.06
CA VAL A 1118 -46.78 -32.57 -16.28
C VAL A 1118 -47.84 -32.05 -17.24
N LYS A 1119 -47.66 -30.83 -17.72
CA LYS A 1119 -48.49 -30.24 -18.77
C LYS A 1119 -47.55 -29.57 -19.76
N ASP A 1120 -47.54 -30.05 -20.99
CA ASP A 1120 -46.55 -29.68 -22.01
C ASP A 1120 -45.13 -29.92 -21.47
N ASN A 1121 -44.23 -28.93 -21.55
CA ASN A 1121 -42.88 -28.98 -20.96
C ASN A 1121 -42.79 -28.35 -19.55
N LYS A 1122 -43.92 -28.25 -18.83
CA LYS A 1122 -43.98 -27.62 -17.49
C LYS A 1122 -44.48 -28.59 -16.43
N ILE A 1123 -43.98 -28.45 -15.21
CA ILE A 1123 -44.50 -29.14 -14.04
C ILE A 1123 -45.35 -28.17 -13.22
N ILE A 1124 -46.60 -28.56 -12.97
CA ILE A 1124 -47.54 -27.80 -12.16
C ILE A 1124 -47.72 -28.54 -10.84
N VAL A 1125 -47.28 -27.93 -9.74
CA VAL A 1125 -47.46 -28.42 -8.38
C VAL A 1125 -48.62 -27.67 -7.74
N ARG A 1126 -49.72 -28.36 -7.44
CA ARG A 1126 -50.93 -27.76 -6.85
C ARG A 1126 -50.84 -27.74 -5.32
N ARG A 1127 -50.98 -26.56 -4.73
CA ARG A 1127 -50.99 -26.33 -3.26
C ARG A 1127 -51.95 -25.19 -2.92
N ASP A 1128 -52.29 -25.03 -1.64
CA ASP A 1128 -53.04 -23.86 -1.15
C ASP A 1128 -52.08 -22.94 -0.38
N TRP A 1129 -51.52 -21.94 -1.06
CA TRP A 1129 -50.51 -21.01 -0.52
C TRP A 1129 -51.06 -19.57 -0.46
N LYS A 1130 -52.07 -19.35 0.38
CA LYS A 1130 -52.71 -18.03 0.51
C LYS A 1130 -51.80 -16.96 1.10
N LYS A 1131 -50.87 -17.35 1.99
CA LYS A 1131 -49.93 -16.41 2.63
C LYS A 1131 -48.60 -16.38 1.89
N THR A 1132 -47.96 -15.21 1.88
CA THR A 1132 -46.63 -15.02 1.29
C THR A 1132 -45.57 -15.94 1.89
N LYS A 1133 -45.60 -16.17 3.21
CA LYS A 1133 -44.68 -17.10 3.88
C LYS A 1133 -44.79 -18.52 3.34
N ASP A 1134 -46.03 -18.98 3.11
CA ASP A 1134 -46.30 -20.33 2.61
C ASP A 1134 -45.83 -20.49 1.16
N ARG A 1135 -45.97 -19.44 0.33
CA ARG A 1135 -45.43 -19.40 -1.04
C ARG A 1135 -43.92 -19.53 -1.08
N VAL A 1136 -43.19 -18.74 -0.28
CA VAL A 1136 -41.71 -18.76 -0.26
C VAL A 1136 -41.19 -20.09 0.29
N GLN A 1137 -41.76 -20.60 1.39
CA GLN A 1137 -41.38 -21.90 1.95
C GLN A 1137 -41.69 -23.06 0.98
N GLY A 1138 -42.85 -22.98 0.32
CA GLY A 1138 -43.27 -23.93 -0.69
C GLY A 1138 -42.36 -23.95 -1.92
N ALA A 1139 -41.99 -22.77 -2.43
CA ALA A 1139 -41.04 -22.61 -3.53
C ALA A 1139 -39.68 -23.23 -3.20
N PHE A 1140 -39.15 -22.93 -2.01
CA PHE A 1140 -37.88 -23.50 -1.55
C PHE A 1140 -37.94 -25.03 -1.41
N ALA A 1141 -39.00 -25.57 -0.82
CA ALA A 1141 -39.16 -27.02 -0.69
C ALA A 1141 -39.19 -27.72 -2.04
N VAL A 1142 -39.96 -27.19 -3.00
CA VAL A 1142 -40.04 -27.72 -4.36
C VAL A 1142 -38.68 -27.69 -5.06
N ALA A 1143 -37.97 -26.56 -5.01
CA ALA A 1143 -36.64 -26.42 -5.64
C ALA A 1143 -35.61 -27.36 -5.01
N ARG A 1144 -35.56 -27.45 -3.67
CA ARG A 1144 -34.66 -28.33 -2.92
C ARG A 1144 -34.92 -29.80 -3.21
N ASP A 1145 -36.17 -30.23 -3.21
CA ASP A 1145 -36.53 -31.64 -3.42
C ASP A 1145 -36.17 -32.08 -4.86
N LEU A 1146 -36.39 -31.21 -5.85
CA LEU A 1146 -35.91 -31.42 -7.22
C LEU A 1146 -34.38 -31.37 -7.32
N ALA A 1147 -33.69 -30.50 -6.59
CA ALA A 1147 -32.23 -30.46 -6.57
C ALA A 1147 -31.63 -31.75 -5.98
N ALA A 1148 -32.24 -32.29 -4.92
CA ALA A 1148 -31.82 -33.55 -4.31
C ALA A 1148 -31.96 -34.73 -5.27
N LYS A 1149 -33.06 -34.79 -6.04
CA LYS A 1149 -33.30 -35.84 -7.03
C LYS A 1149 -32.40 -35.71 -8.27
N ALA A 1150 -31.88 -34.53 -8.57
CA ALA A 1150 -30.94 -34.30 -9.67
C ALA A 1150 -29.56 -34.92 -9.37
N LYS A 1151 -29.07 -34.84 -8.12
CA LYS A 1151 -27.76 -35.35 -7.69
C LYS A 1151 -27.63 -36.88 -7.63
N THR A 1152 -28.73 -37.61 -7.49
CA THR A 1152 -28.70 -39.09 -7.36
C THR A 1152 -28.15 -39.84 -8.58
N ALA A 1153 -27.93 -39.16 -9.71
CA ALA A 1153 -27.32 -39.74 -10.92
C ALA A 1153 -25.78 -39.66 -10.94
N GLU A 1154 -25.13 -38.72 -10.24
CA GLU A 1154 -23.65 -38.57 -10.25
C GLU A 1154 -22.92 -39.63 -9.39
N LYS A 1155 -23.64 -40.35 -8.54
CA LYS A 1155 -23.09 -41.42 -7.67
C LYS A 1155 -23.42 -42.84 -8.15
N ALA A 1156 -24.06 -43.00 -9.32
CA ALA A 1156 -24.50 -44.28 -9.86
C ALA A 1156 -23.63 -44.73 -11.04
#